data_AF-A0AA47M1K3-F1
#
_entry.id   AF-A0AA47M1K3-F1
#
_cell.length_a   1.000
_cell.length_b   1.000
_cell.length_c   1.000
_cell.angle_alpha   90.00
_cell.angle_beta   90.00
_cell.angle_gamma   90.00
#
_symmetry.space_group_name_H-M   'P 1'
#
loop_
_entity.id
_entity.type
_entity.pdbx_description
1 polymer ?
#
loop_
_entity_poly.entity_id
_entity_poly.type
_entity_poly.pdbx_seq_one_letter_code
_entity_poly.pdbx_strand_id
1 'polypeptide(L)'
;MASSWVERISSFLRSPSRFLCCTTAELFLAELLREQRDDRVTYDVKVHIVIIIISSPWHLCPIPNLLIMLSPLCEYPTLLCPTASAGEETALELMSVFSHCPAKHTDLRCQLLITLTTVLVSTSCVSTHSHASRDLLDLLLPLVQDTYYDPHADALSSIRATACECLRELEACFPGLLSQHLELLNGLRQQDNSRHHQALSGLYTLVLRNAVHLLSWQTGAGAESLKALLGGNASVAWEADPDSVTLKNRDAPLPSVLVPIGAAPMLQTGPECKELRSILSSLLEESYLLTPLSQAALLHGLIEIVVMVSGVSPAIFKAQLLRLLGTSKLCLFHSTLLMKAAFTDSLFSVEDEAFVLKRLVALCQHPLLTTADKLFYTDCLLHFPENRPIGGADGEETLPVLLTPRLATALVPTVFNDTASMLARLNLASLVYLEEEEEHGEEENVIGGGGGGLLYLYDHLKLLLHIVERGGGREWVVTFFRVAFLFLCHFSHVERYADDLRRRLCGLYLQHARLAPHILNLADRAQDGPVEPGWAVALLRAQVVTAGVPLSGLSLPDLRWHLRVLARVAEEGQINQGSTLDFLFAITSSTSTAPWSGDWRLGSDTLAVCRHLLAHPSLDALLCPLADVLQHTALHHGDTDIRDHARLQYMLLTTLSREKLGGVLCARGAKEGRQDKKRSLSSIMVDSQDLTNALTIHHADTAVFQLVAQNHWGGPRRFSELTRTREEDSAGTGPGGPDTDVLSSYRSQLHGSSAASQISLSYELSHTDAHHPGRFDQLFSIRLHFEPTDGHYAELDDICVPCLFRERTTAPLVTLTLSPRAPYPTTLRCSAIFTTQDELTWHLALPDVRVAFHQLFKPLPVPASWGPSLQLRVFEELWDEFCSGEESVGEGGNPSPDRDSSLFCSQLGEAELVALVERHFAPYHVVDPCDAVGHKVLLFLPPRSHMLLKITPEEDAVQFNMATDNWRLLPHVNSFLRTITDWEGQNGVGSELTVL
;
A
#
# COMPACT_ATOMS: atom_id res chain seq x y z
N MET A 1 37.34 -0.58 -9.53
CA MET A 1 36.61 -1.77 -9.05
C MET A 1 35.82 -1.44 -7.79
N ALA A 2 36.44 -0.98 -6.69
CA ALA A 2 35.71 -0.64 -5.46
C ALA A 2 34.74 0.56 -5.61
N SER A 3 35.08 1.56 -6.43
CA SER A 3 34.26 2.76 -6.65
C SER A 3 32.94 2.50 -7.40
N SER A 4 32.87 1.49 -8.27
CA SER A 4 31.65 1.19 -9.05
C SER A 4 30.56 0.52 -8.22
N TRP A 5 30.91 -0.23 -7.18
CA TRP A 5 29.93 -0.94 -6.33
C TRP A 5 29.19 0.00 -5.38
N VAL A 6 29.85 1.04 -4.87
CA VAL A 6 29.22 2.08 -4.05
C VAL A 6 28.10 2.79 -4.82
N GLU A 7 28.37 3.15 -6.08
CA GLU A 7 27.39 3.79 -6.95
C GLU A 7 26.23 2.85 -7.31
N ARG A 8 26.53 1.58 -7.64
CA ARG A 8 25.48 0.58 -7.93
C ARG A 8 24.58 0.32 -6.72
N ILE A 9 25.14 0.11 -5.54
CA ILE A 9 24.34 -0.15 -4.34
C ILE A 9 23.56 1.09 -3.90
N SER A 10 24.16 2.28 -3.92
CA SER A 10 23.43 3.51 -3.62
C SER A 10 22.31 3.80 -4.62
N SER A 11 22.47 3.42 -5.90
CA SER A 11 21.40 3.50 -6.89
C SER A 11 20.27 2.50 -6.64
N PHE A 12 20.60 1.30 -6.17
CA PHE A 12 19.62 0.30 -5.74
C PHE A 12 18.84 0.79 -4.50
N LEU A 13 19.53 1.23 -3.43
CA LEU A 13 18.88 1.68 -2.19
C LEU A 13 17.98 2.91 -2.37
N ARG A 14 18.27 3.79 -3.34
CA ARG A 14 17.41 4.95 -3.65
C ARG A 14 16.11 4.57 -4.36
N SER A 15 16.15 3.55 -5.22
CA SER A 15 14.98 3.11 -5.98
C SER A 15 15.18 1.68 -6.49
N PRO A 16 14.86 0.66 -5.67
CA PRO A 16 15.10 -0.75 -6.01
C PRO A 16 14.34 -1.18 -7.27
N SER A 17 13.07 -0.76 -7.40
CA SER A 17 12.23 -1.07 -8.55
C SER A 17 12.78 -0.52 -9.86
N ARG A 18 13.25 0.73 -9.86
CA ARG A 18 13.84 1.39 -11.06
C ARG A 18 15.19 0.79 -11.43
N PHE A 19 16.00 0.37 -10.45
CA PHE A 19 17.27 -0.30 -10.70
C PHE A 19 17.06 -1.68 -11.34
N LEU A 20 16.07 -2.43 -10.84
CA LEU A 20 15.71 -3.74 -11.38
C LEU A 20 15.00 -3.69 -12.74
N CYS A 21 14.53 -2.52 -13.20
CA CYS A 21 14.13 -2.37 -14.60
C CYS A 21 15.33 -2.44 -15.58
N CYS A 22 16.55 -2.15 -15.11
CA CYS A 22 17.76 -2.18 -15.92
C CYS A 22 18.56 -3.50 -15.78
N THR A 23 18.29 -4.30 -14.75
CA THR A 23 19.01 -5.56 -14.41
C THR A 23 18.08 -6.52 -13.66
N THR A 24 18.23 -7.85 -13.79
CA THR A 24 17.39 -8.78 -13.02
C THR A 24 17.90 -8.98 -11.59
N ALA A 25 17.00 -9.29 -10.66
CA ALA A 25 17.34 -9.52 -9.25
C ALA A 25 18.34 -10.68 -9.08
N GLU A 26 18.16 -11.76 -9.85
CA GLU A 26 19.05 -12.94 -9.85
C GLU A 26 20.47 -12.60 -10.33
N LEU A 27 20.61 -11.80 -11.39
CA LEU A 27 21.92 -11.39 -11.90
C LEU A 27 22.63 -10.47 -10.91
N PHE A 28 21.91 -9.50 -10.34
CA PHE A 28 22.48 -8.59 -9.36
C PHE A 28 22.89 -9.32 -8.07
N LEU A 29 22.07 -10.28 -7.61
CA LEU A 29 22.36 -11.14 -6.46
C LEU A 29 23.59 -12.03 -6.71
N ALA A 30 23.67 -12.69 -7.87
CA ALA A 30 24.81 -13.52 -8.23
C ALA A 30 26.11 -12.70 -8.34
N GLU A 31 26.05 -11.49 -8.92
CA GLU A 31 27.19 -10.56 -8.93
C GLU A 31 27.60 -10.16 -7.52
N LEU A 32 26.65 -9.86 -6.63
CA LEU A 32 26.90 -9.47 -5.25
C LEU A 32 27.57 -10.59 -4.44
N LEU A 33 27.06 -11.82 -4.52
CA LEU A 33 27.60 -12.99 -3.82
C LEU A 33 28.98 -13.39 -4.34
N ARG A 34 29.20 -13.28 -5.67
CA ARG A 34 30.51 -13.52 -6.28
C ARG A 34 31.58 -12.55 -5.77
N GLU A 35 31.24 -11.28 -5.58
CA GLU A 35 32.16 -10.28 -5.02
C GLU A 35 32.41 -10.49 -3.52
N GLN A 36 31.43 -11.03 -2.77
CA GLN A 36 31.66 -11.44 -1.38
C GLN A 36 32.66 -12.60 -1.30
N ARG A 37 32.65 -13.52 -2.27
CA ARG A 37 33.56 -14.67 -2.33
C ARG A 37 34.96 -14.33 -2.84
N ASP A 38 35.14 -13.23 -3.58
CA ASP A 38 36.46 -12.90 -4.15
C ASP A 38 37.47 -12.51 -3.05
N ASP A 39 38.51 -13.33 -2.89
CA ASP A 39 39.63 -13.14 -1.96
C ASP A 39 40.56 -11.98 -2.37
N ARG A 40 40.45 -11.49 -3.61
CA ARG A 40 41.30 -10.41 -4.15
C ARG A 40 40.88 -9.03 -3.64
N VAL A 41 39.63 -8.88 -3.19
CA VAL A 41 39.14 -7.64 -2.58
C VAL A 41 39.56 -7.66 -1.12
N THR A 42 40.42 -6.72 -0.71
CA THR A 42 40.85 -6.60 0.69
C THR A 42 39.64 -6.53 1.61
N TYR A 43 39.66 -7.30 2.70
CA TYR A 43 38.61 -7.28 3.72
C TYR A 43 38.36 -5.87 4.26
N ASP A 44 39.36 -5.00 4.26
CA ASP A 44 39.23 -3.58 4.57
C ASP A 44 38.32 -2.84 3.59
N VAL A 45 38.27 -3.18 2.30
CA VAL A 45 37.34 -2.59 1.31
C VAL A 45 35.94 -3.18 1.44
N LYS A 46 35.82 -4.46 1.83
CA LYS A 46 34.53 -5.04 2.21
C LYS A 46 33.97 -4.29 3.43
N VAL A 47 34.82 -3.97 4.42
CA VAL A 47 34.45 -3.28 5.67
C VAL A 47 34.32 -1.75 5.56
N HIS A 48 35.16 -1.06 4.78
CA HIS A 48 35.13 0.40 4.62
C HIS A 48 34.25 0.84 3.46
N ILE A 49 32.96 1.03 3.73
CA ILE A 49 32.19 2.08 3.04
C ILE A 49 31.08 2.63 3.97
N VAL A 50 31.42 3.39 5.02
CA VAL A 50 30.45 4.31 5.67
C VAL A 50 31.17 5.56 6.15
N ILE A 51 31.44 6.49 5.23
CA ILE A 51 31.43 7.93 5.52
C ILE A 51 30.88 8.56 4.24
N ILE A 52 29.75 9.27 4.33
CA ILE A 52 28.93 9.90 3.28
C ILE A 52 27.56 9.20 3.26
N ILE A 53 26.48 9.97 3.43
CA ILE A 53 25.08 9.56 3.63
C ILE A 53 24.69 9.26 5.10
N ILE A 54 25.10 10.06 6.09
CA ILE A 54 24.16 10.53 7.15
C ILE A 54 24.63 11.92 7.61
N SER A 55 24.35 12.94 6.80
CA SER A 55 24.20 14.32 7.27
C SER A 55 22.70 14.63 7.27
N SER A 56 21.98 14.02 8.20
CA SER A 56 20.58 14.30 8.53
C SER A 56 20.33 13.90 9.99
N PRO A 57 19.70 14.75 10.83
CA PRO A 57 19.78 14.64 12.28
C PRO A 57 18.64 13.76 12.81
N TRP A 58 18.86 12.44 12.86
CA TRP A 58 18.02 11.55 13.67
C TRP A 58 18.95 10.66 14.49
N HIS A 59 19.26 11.13 15.70
CA HIS A 59 20.00 10.39 16.71
C HIS A 59 19.03 9.55 17.54
N LEU A 60 19.28 8.24 17.65
CA LEU A 60 19.26 7.46 18.91
C LEU A 60 19.34 5.95 18.62
N CYS A 61 20.48 5.49 18.08
CA CYS A 61 21.03 4.15 18.33
C CYS A 61 22.48 4.14 17.81
N PRO A 62 23.46 3.57 18.53
CA PRO A 62 24.77 3.32 17.97
C PRO A 62 24.63 2.09 17.05
N ILE A 63 24.26 2.29 15.79
CA ILE A 63 24.33 1.22 14.79
C ILE A 63 25.81 1.12 14.40
N PRO A 64 26.53 0.04 14.74
CA PRO A 64 27.91 -0.12 14.33
C PRO A 64 27.94 -0.35 12.81
N ASN A 65 28.60 0.55 12.08
CA ASN A 65 29.14 0.39 10.73
C ASN A 65 28.44 -0.66 9.85
N LEU A 66 27.27 -0.31 9.28
CA LEU A 66 26.58 -1.18 8.33
C LEU A 66 27.40 -1.30 7.03
N LEU A 67 27.86 -2.50 6.70
CA LEU A 67 28.59 -2.78 5.46
C LEU A 67 27.67 -2.51 4.25
N ILE A 68 28.01 -1.55 3.38
CA ILE A 68 27.20 -1.22 2.19
C ILE A 68 26.95 -2.46 1.31
N MET A 69 27.89 -3.40 1.21
CA MET A 69 27.72 -4.58 0.37
C MET A 69 26.66 -5.57 0.86
N LEU A 70 26.34 -5.61 2.16
CA LEU A 70 25.33 -6.52 2.71
C LEU A 70 23.98 -5.82 2.97
N SER A 71 23.95 -4.48 2.99
CA SER A 71 22.72 -3.68 3.16
C SER A 71 21.58 -4.05 2.20
N PRO A 72 21.80 -4.31 0.89
CA PRO A 72 20.72 -4.74 -0.01
C PRO A 72 20.00 -6.01 0.44
N LEU A 73 20.74 -6.97 1.00
CA LEU A 73 20.19 -8.23 1.51
C LEU A 73 19.47 -8.05 2.86
N CYS A 74 19.89 -7.08 3.67
CA CYS A 74 19.21 -6.76 4.94
C CYS A 74 17.94 -5.92 4.73
N GLU A 75 17.94 -4.96 3.81
CA GLU A 75 16.82 -4.03 3.59
C GLU A 75 15.76 -4.57 2.61
N TYR A 76 16.17 -5.31 1.58
CA TYR A 76 15.28 -5.82 0.54
C TYR A 76 15.45 -7.33 0.24
N PRO A 77 15.45 -8.22 1.25
CA PRO A 77 15.66 -9.66 1.07
C PRO A 77 14.59 -10.31 0.17
N THR A 78 13.33 -9.95 0.31
CA THR A 78 12.21 -10.52 -0.46
C THR A 78 12.20 -10.09 -1.92
N LEU A 79 12.80 -8.94 -2.24
CA LEU A 79 12.93 -8.44 -3.61
C LEU A 79 14.09 -9.12 -4.35
N LEU A 80 15.18 -9.42 -3.64
CA LEU A 80 16.36 -10.10 -4.19
C LEU A 80 16.17 -11.62 -4.24
N CYS A 81 15.51 -12.19 -3.23
CA CYS A 81 15.21 -13.62 -3.12
C CYS A 81 13.67 -13.81 -3.12
N PRO A 82 13.04 -13.86 -4.31
CA PRO A 82 11.58 -13.98 -4.40
C PRO A 82 11.05 -15.38 -4.05
N THR A 83 11.91 -16.41 -4.09
CA THR A 83 11.56 -17.80 -3.75
C THR A 83 12.31 -18.30 -2.53
N ALA A 84 11.73 -19.25 -1.80
CA ALA A 84 12.39 -19.89 -0.66
C ALA A 84 13.67 -20.64 -1.08
N SER A 85 13.70 -21.24 -2.28
CA SER A 85 14.90 -21.89 -2.81
C SER A 85 16.05 -20.90 -3.06
N ALA A 86 15.77 -19.72 -3.61
CA ALA A 86 16.78 -18.67 -3.81
C ALA A 86 17.30 -18.14 -2.47
N GLY A 87 16.43 -18.02 -1.46
CA GLY A 87 16.82 -17.68 -0.09
C GLY A 87 17.74 -18.73 0.54
N GLU A 88 17.44 -20.02 0.37
CA GLU A 88 18.23 -21.14 0.87
C GLU A 88 19.63 -21.20 0.23
N GLU A 89 19.70 -21.08 -1.11
CA GLU A 89 20.98 -21.04 -1.85
C GLU A 89 21.84 -19.85 -1.40
N THR A 90 21.23 -18.65 -1.31
CA THR A 90 21.91 -17.44 -0.83
C THR A 90 22.44 -17.62 0.59
N ALA A 91 21.68 -18.26 1.48
CA ALA A 91 22.12 -18.52 2.84
C ALA A 91 23.29 -19.51 2.89
N LEU A 92 23.25 -20.60 2.11
CA LEU A 92 24.36 -21.56 2.01
C LEU A 92 25.64 -20.89 1.49
N GLU A 93 25.53 -20.02 0.47
CA GLU A 93 26.65 -19.27 -0.04
C GLU A 93 27.23 -18.30 1.00
N LEU A 94 26.40 -17.56 1.72
CA LEU A 94 26.84 -16.67 2.79
C LEU A 94 27.46 -17.42 3.98
N MET A 95 26.96 -18.61 4.33
CA MET A 95 27.58 -19.48 5.34
C MET A 95 28.96 -19.96 4.88
N SER A 96 29.12 -20.24 3.59
CA SER A 96 30.44 -20.51 3.02
C SER A 96 31.37 -19.30 3.15
N VAL A 97 30.90 -18.08 2.88
CA VAL A 97 31.71 -16.86 3.06
C VAL A 97 32.10 -16.68 4.54
N PHE A 98 31.21 -16.99 5.47
CA PHE A 98 31.48 -16.95 6.90
C PHE A 98 32.59 -17.93 7.34
N SER A 99 32.62 -19.15 6.79
CA SER A 99 33.64 -20.15 7.14
C SER A 99 35.03 -19.79 6.60
N HIS A 100 35.10 -19.10 5.46
CA HIS A 100 36.36 -18.65 4.85
C HIS A 100 36.87 -17.31 5.43
N CYS A 101 36.01 -16.53 6.09
CA CYS A 101 36.38 -15.22 6.66
C CYS A 101 37.29 -15.36 7.90
N PRO A 102 38.49 -14.74 7.93
CA PRO A 102 39.44 -14.91 9.03
C PRO A 102 38.92 -14.28 10.34
N ALA A 103 39.25 -14.91 11.47
CA ALA A 103 38.79 -14.52 12.81
C ALA A 103 39.18 -13.08 13.26
N LYS A 104 40.04 -12.40 12.50
CA LYS A 104 40.46 -11.01 12.76
C LYS A 104 39.40 -9.96 12.40
N HIS A 105 38.49 -10.26 11.46
CA HIS A 105 37.46 -9.32 11.00
C HIS A 105 36.11 -9.61 11.66
N THR A 106 36.00 -9.30 12.95
CA THR A 106 34.82 -9.64 13.75
C THR A 106 33.56 -8.88 13.34
N ASP A 107 33.68 -7.61 12.95
CA ASP A 107 32.54 -6.81 12.47
C ASP A 107 31.89 -7.42 11.23
N LEU A 108 32.69 -7.88 10.27
CA LEU A 108 32.21 -8.55 9.07
C LEU A 108 31.51 -9.88 9.41
N ARG A 109 32.10 -10.66 10.33
CA ARG A 109 31.50 -11.93 10.79
C ARG A 109 30.16 -11.70 11.47
N CYS A 110 30.03 -10.68 12.31
CA CYS A 110 28.76 -10.29 12.93
C CYS A 110 27.72 -9.89 11.87
N GLN A 111 28.09 -9.04 10.91
CA GLN A 111 27.18 -8.60 9.84
C GLN A 111 26.74 -9.75 8.93
N LEU A 112 27.62 -10.72 8.65
CA LEU A 112 27.27 -11.92 7.89
C LEU A 112 26.24 -12.78 8.64
N LEU A 113 26.39 -12.98 9.95
CA LEU A 113 25.40 -13.72 10.77
C LEU A 113 24.04 -13.03 10.79
N ILE A 114 24.02 -11.70 10.91
CA ILE A 114 22.78 -10.90 10.85
C ILE A 114 22.12 -11.07 9.47
N THR A 115 22.88 -10.87 8.40
CA THR A 115 22.37 -10.97 7.01
C THR A 115 21.84 -12.37 6.72
N LEU A 116 22.55 -13.42 7.14
CA LEU A 116 22.13 -14.82 7.04
C LEU A 116 20.76 -15.04 7.70
N THR A 117 20.63 -14.59 8.94
CA THR A 117 19.40 -14.72 9.72
C THR A 117 18.25 -13.93 9.07
N THR A 118 18.50 -12.70 8.64
CA THR A 118 17.50 -11.85 7.96
C THR A 118 17.01 -12.46 6.65
N VAL A 119 17.90 -13.01 5.82
CA VAL A 119 17.52 -13.65 4.55
C VAL A 119 16.65 -14.88 4.82
N LEU A 120 17.06 -15.78 5.73
CA LEU A 120 16.31 -17.00 6.04
C LEU A 120 14.93 -16.72 6.66
N VAL A 121 14.83 -15.74 7.56
CA VAL A 121 13.57 -15.32 8.16
C VAL A 121 12.64 -14.69 7.10
N SER A 122 13.16 -13.77 6.29
CA SER A 122 12.36 -13.00 5.33
C SER A 122 11.88 -13.83 4.14
N THR A 123 12.63 -14.87 3.75
CA THR A 123 12.28 -15.77 2.62
C THR A 123 11.48 -17.00 3.06
N SER A 124 11.03 -17.05 4.31
CA SER A 124 10.25 -18.15 4.93
C SER A 124 10.94 -19.52 4.96
N CYS A 125 12.24 -19.61 4.69
CA CYS A 125 13.03 -20.85 4.66
C CYS A 125 13.04 -21.62 5.98
N VAL A 126 12.85 -20.92 7.10
CA VAL A 126 12.79 -21.53 8.43
C VAL A 126 11.44 -22.24 8.65
N SER A 127 10.34 -21.73 8.07
CA SER A 127 9.03 -22.39 8.14
C SER A 127 9.00 -23.71 7.36
N THR A 128 9.75 -23.78 6.26
CA THR A 128 9.86 -24.95 5.39
C THR A 128 10.87 -25.99 5.87
N HIS A 129 11.48 -25.81 7.05
CA HIS A 129 12.48 -26.72 7.62
C HIS A 129 13.66 -26.98 6.67
N SER A 130 14.09 -25.94 5.94
CA SER A 130 15.19 -26.00 4.96
C SER A 130 16.50 -26.50 5.58
N HIS A 131 17.36 -27.13 4.78
CA HIS A 131 18.66 -27.61 5.27
C HIS A 131 19.53 -26.46 5.77
N ALA A 132 19.49 -25.31 5.09
CA ALA A 132 20.24 -24.11 5.51
C ALA A 132 19.83 -23.60 6.90
N SER A 133 18.57 -23.75 7.31
CA SER A 133 18.12 -23.34 8.64
C SER A 133 18.68 -24.24 9.76
N ARG A 134 18.87 -25.53 9.48
CA ARG A 134 19.52 -26.47 10.41
C ARG A 134 21.01 -26.19 10.51
N ASP A 135 21.67 -26.02 9.36
CA ASP A 135 23.10 -25.71 9.30
C ASP A 135 23.43 -24.39 10.02
N LEU A 136 22.56 -23.39 9.93
CA LEU A 136 22.72 -22.14 10.68
C LEU A 136 22.60 -22.36 12.20
N LEU A 137 21.66 -23.19 12.67
CA LEU A 137 21.53 -23.50 14.10
C LEU A 137 22.73 -24.31 14.62
N ASP A 138 23.20 -25.28 13.82
CA ASP A 138 24.41 -26.06 14.08
C ASP A 138 25.67 -25.17 14.09
N LEU A 139 25.64 -24.03 13.40
CA LEU A 139 26.68 -23.00 13.46
C LEU A 139 26.52 -22.09 14.69
N LEU A 140 25.31 -21.64 15.01
CA LEU A 140 25.05 -20.66 16.08
C LEU A 140 25.20 -21.25 17.49
N LEU A 141 24.73 -22.49 17.73
CA LEU A 141 24.77 -23.11 19.06
C LEU A 141 26.21 -23.29 19.59
N PRO A 142 27.18 -23.83 18.81
CA PRO A 142 28.57 -23.91 19.24
C PRO A 142 29.21 -22.53 19.43
N LEU A 143 28.87 -21.55 18.59
CA LEU A 143 29.38 -20.18 18.74
C LEU A 143 28.95 -19.54 20.07
N VAL A 144 27.75 -19.84 20.56
CA VAL A 144 27.28 -19.36 21.86
C VAL A 144 27.95 -20.10 23.03
N GLN A 145 28.18 -21.41 22.87
CA GLN A 145 28.83 -22.29 23.87
C GLN A 145 30.35 -22.08 24.00
N ASP A 146 31.01 -21.48 23.00
CA ASP A 146 32.45 -21.25 23.02
C ASP A 146 32.84 -20.26 24.13
N THR A 147 33.22 -20.80 25.27
CA THR A 147 33.55 -20.09 26.51
C THR A 147 35.05 -19.85 26.66
N TYR A 148 35.86 -20.00 25.59
CA TYR A 148 37.31 -19.87 25.68
C TYR A 148 37.69 -18.47 26.19
N TYR A 149 38.18 -18.43 27.42
CA TYR A 149 38.44 -17.21 28.18
C TYR A 149 39.80 -16.63 27.75
N ASP A 150 39.85 -15.89 26.64
CA ASP A 150 41.02 -15.08 26.30
C ASP A 150 40.77 -13.61 26.68
N PRO A 151 41.48 -13.05 27.68
CA PRO A 151 41.32 -11.67 28.14
C PRO A 151 41.67 -10.58 27.10
N HIS A 152 42.18 -10.95 25.92
CA HIS A 152 42.42 -10.03 24.80
C HIS A 152 41.34 -10.07 23.71
N ALA A 153 40.24 -10.81 23.91
CA ALA A 153 39.26 -11.15 22.87
C ALA A 153 37.90 -10.43 22.98
N ASP A 154 37.91 -9.10 23.18
CA ASP A 154 36.69 -8.25 23.05
C ASP A 154 35.97 -8.48 21.69
N ALA A 155 36.73 -8.90 20.68
CA ALA A 155 36.25 -9.19 19.34
C ALA A 155 35.43 -10.51 19.26
N LEU A 156 35.85 -11.57 19.97
CA LEU A 156 35.10 -12.84 20.03
C LEU A 156 33.78 -12.67 20.79
N SER A 157 33.79 -11.79 21.78
CA SER A 157 32.62 -11.38 22.57
C SER A 157 31.52 -10.78 21.68
N SER A 158 31.88 -9.90 20.74
CA SER A 158 30.90 -9.33 19.80
C SER A 158 30.19 -10.38 18.93
N ILE A 159 30.90 -11.43 18.51
CA ILE A 159 30.35 -12.51 17.68
C ILE A 159 29.39 -13.38 18.51
N ARG A 160 29.76 -13.73 19.75
CA ARG A 160 28.88 -14.49 20.66
C ARG A 160 27.57 -13.72 20.94
N ALA A 161 27.67 -12.43 21.24
CA ALA A 161 26.50 -11.58 21.45
C ALA A 161 25.61 -11.51 20.20
N THR A 162 26.23 -11.37 19.02
CA THR A 162 25.50 -11.36 17.74
C THR A 162 24.83 -12.70 17.46
N ALA A 163 25.49 -13.83 17.74
CA ALA A 163 24.91 -15.16 17.61
C ALA A 163 23.70 -15.35 18.55
N CYS A 164 23.77 -14.86 19.80
CA CYS A 164 22.62 -14.85 20.71
C CYS A 164 21.46 -14.01 20.19
N GLU A 165 21.71 -12.82 19.63
CA GLU A 165 20.66 -12.00 19.02
C GLU A 165 20.07 -12.68 17.77
N CYS A 166 20.88 -13.35 16.94
CA CYS A 166 20.39 -14.14 15.80
C CYS A 166 19.47 -15.28 16.26
N LEU A 167 19.87 -16.02 17.31
CA LEU A 167 19.00 -17.04 17.92
C LEU A 167 17.71 -16.44 18.49
N ARG A 168 17.79 -15.22 19.07
CA ARG A 168 16.62 -14.52 19.60
C ARG A 168 15.64 -14.13 18.50
N GLU A 169 16.14 -13.64 17.37
CA GLU A 169 15.32 -13.30 16.21
C GLU A 169 14.69 -14.54 15.57
N LEU A 170 15.42 -15.67 15.49
CA LEU A 170 14.86 -16.95 15.04
C LEU A 170 13.73 -17.43 15.94
N GLU A 171 13.92 -17.40 17.26
CA GLU A 171 12.89 -17.77 18.24
C GLU A 171 11.69 -16.79 18.25
N ALA A 172 11.92 -15.50 17.97
CA ALA A 172 10.84 -14.50 17.89
C ALA A 172 9.95 -14.74 16.65
N CYS A 173 10.55 -15.13 15.52
CA CYS A 173 9.82 -15.41 14.28
C CYS A 173 9.19 -16.82 14.26
N PHE A 174 9.84 -17.78 14.93
CA PHE A 174 9.43 -19.19 14.99
C PHE A 174 9.40 -19.65 16.46
N PRO A 175 8.30 -19.36 17.19
CA PRO A 175 8.22 -19.68 18.62
C PRO A 175 8.29 -21.20 18.85
N GLY A 176 9.12 -21.63 19.80
CA GLY A 176 9.29 -23.03 20.20
C GLY A 176 10.51 -23.73 19.62
N LEU A 177 11.24 -23.10 18.70
CA LEU A 177 12.42 -23.66 18.04
C LEU A 177 13.51 -24.10 19.05
N LEU A 178 13.76 -23.29 20.08
CA LEU A 178 14.80 -23.53 21.08
C LEU A 178 14.26 -24.11 22.40
N SER A 179 12.99 -24.51 22.45
CA SER A 179 12.34 -25.00 23.68
C SER A 179 13.05 -26.20 24.33
N GLN A 180 13.69 -27.06 23.51
CA GLN A 180 14.45 -28.22 23.95
C GLN A 180 15.84 -27.88 24.53
N HIS A 181 16.30 -26.63 24.41
CA HIS A 181 17.64 -26.19 24.83
C HIS A 181 17.60 -25.29 26.09
N LEU A 182 16.47 -25.24 26.81
CA LEU A 182 16.30 -24.37 27.96
C LEU A 182 17.28 -24.65 29.10
N GLU A 183 17.58 -25.93 29.39
CA GLU A 183 18.52 -26.28 30.45
C GLU A 183 19.96 -25.86 30.09
N LEU A 184 20.39 -26.11 28.85
CA LEU A 184 21.67 -25.66 28.31
C LEU A 184 21.80 -24.14 28.41
N LEU A 185 20.81 -23.38 27.93
CA LEU A 185 20.82 -21.92 27.96
C LEU A 185 20.85 -21.37 29.40
N ASN A 186 20.11 -22.01 30.32
CA ASN A 186 20.15 -21.65 31.73
C ASN A 186 21.53 -21.92 32.35
N GLY A 187 22.17 -23.04 31.99
CA GLY A 187 23.54 -23.37 32.41
C GLY A 187 24.57 -22.34 31.91
N LEU A 188 24.48 -21.94 30.64
CA LEU A 188 25.35 -20.90 30.07
C LEU A 188 25.12 -19.53 30.74
N ARG A 189 23.86 -19.16 30.99
CA ARG A 189 23.50 -17.92 31.69
C ARG A 189 24.12 -17.83 33.09
N GLN A 190 24.12 -18.94 33.84
CA GLN A 190 24.70 -19.02 35.19
C GLN A 190 26.23 -19.01 35.20
N GLN A 191 26.88 -19.48 34.13
CA GLN A 191 28.33 -19.51 34.02
C GLN A 191 28.92 -18.19 33.50
N ASP A 192 28.18 -17.47 32.66
CA ASP A 192 28.65 -16.23 32.04
C ASP A 192 28.50 -15.01 32.97
N ASN A 193 29.64 -14.42 33.35
CA ASN A 193 29.72 -13.18 34.13
C ASN A 193 30.07 -11.93 33.29
N SER A 194 30.01 -12.06 31.96
CA SER A 194 30.45 -11.03 31.00
C SER A 194 29.25 -10.24 30.43
N ARG A 195 29.49 -9.25 29.56
CA ARG A 195 28.43 -8.44 28.91
C ARG A 195 27.42 -9.29 28.11
N HIS A 196 27.79 -10.51 27.73
CA HIS A 196 26.93 -11.50 27.08
C HIS A 196 25.75 -11.97 27.93
N HIS A 197 25.89 -11.88 29.26
CA HIS A 197 24.84 -12.27 30.18
C HIS A 197 23.52 -11.55 29.85
N GLN A 198 23.56 -10.29 29.39
CA GLN A 198 22.35 -9.56 28.97
C GLN A 198 21.66 -10.20 27.75
N ALA A 199 22.42 -10.56 26.71
CA ALA A 199 21.87 -11.18 25.50
C ALA A 199 21.34 -12.59 25.79
N LEU A 200 22.07 -13.37 26.60
CA LEU A 200 21.66 -14.71 27.05
C LEU A 200 20.40 -14.67 27.93
N SER A 201 20.32 -13.74 28.88
CA SER A 201 19.13 -13.58 29.73
C SER A 201 17.91 -13.19 28.91
N GLY A 202 18.07 -12.31 27.91
CA GLY A 202 17.02 -11.95 26.97
C GLY A 202 16.55 -13.14 26.11
N LEU A 203 17.49 -13.89 25.52
CA LEU A 203 17.20 -15.11 24.76
C LEU A 203 16.47 -16.14 25.62
N TYR A 204 17.01 -16.44 26.80
CA TYR A 204 16.43 -17.41 27.72
C TYR A 204 15.00 -17.03 28.14
N THR A 205 14.76 -15.76 28.48
CA THR A 205 13.41 -15.29 28.81
C THR A 205 12.44 -15.43 27.63
N LEU A 206 12.88 -15.12 26.40
CA LEU A 206 12.04 -15.29 25.21
C LEU A 206 11.69 -16.76 24.94
N VAL A 207 12.69 -17.65 24.96
CA VAL A 207 12.49 -19.10 24.75
C VAL A 207 11.56 -19.65 25.83
N LEU A 208 11.79 -19.29 27.10
CA LEU A 208 10.96 -19.73 28.22
C LEU A 208 9.50 -19.28 28.04
N ARG A 209 9.29 -18.02 27.69
CA ARG A 209 7.97 -17.43 27.44
C ARG A 209 7.24 -18.13 26.29
N ASN A 210 7.90 -18.32 25.16
CA ASN A 210 7.32 -18.98 23.99
C ASN A 210 7.01 -20.46 24.28
N ALA A 211 7.90 -21.16 24.99
CA ALA A 211 7.68 -22.55 25.39
C ALA A 211 6.48 -22.69 26.35
N VAL A 212 6.35 -21.79 27.33
CA VAL A 212 5.19 -21.75 28.25
C VAL A 212 3.90 -21.43 27.48
N HIS A 213 3.95 -20.48 26.53
CA HIS A 213 2.82 -20.17 25.68
C HIS A 213 2.40 -21.39 24.84
N LEU A 214 3.33 -22.10 24.20
CA LEU A 214 2.99 -23.30 23.44
C LEU A 214 2.37 -24.41 24.31
N LEU A 215 2.88 -24.58 25.54
CA LEU A 215 2.29 -25.53 26.50
C LEU A 215 0.87 -25.12 26.92
N SER A 216 0.56 -23.82 27.03
CA SER A 216 -0.77 -23.38 27.46
C SER A 216 -1.86 -23.62 26.40
N TRP A 217 -1.48 -23.82 25.14
CA TRP A 217 -2.39 -24.25 24.06
C TRP A 217 -2.61 -25.77 23.99
N GLN A 218 -1.77 -26.59 24.64
CA GLN A 218 -1.89 -28.05 24.58
C GLN A 218 -2.94 -28.56 25.56
N THR A 219 -3.97 -29.26 25.06
CA THR A 219 -5.01 -29.88 25.88
C THR A 219 -4.45 -31.01 26.73
N GLY A 220 -4.36 -30.82 28.06
CA GLY A 220 -3.86 -31.81 29.02
C GLY A 220 -2.44 -31.55 29.53
N ALA A 221 -1.77 -30.48 29.09
CA ALA A 221 -0.49 -30.05 29.66
C ALA A 221 -0.66 -29.51 31.09
N GLY A 222 0.27 -29.87 31.98
CA GLY A 222 0.23 -29.53 33.40
C GLY A 222 1.63 -29.31 34.00
N ALA A 223 1.77 -29.47 35.31
CA ALA A 223 3.04 -29.23 36.01
C ALA A 223 4.16 -30.22 35.61
N GLU A 224 3.81 -31.47 35.28
CA GLU A 224 4.78 -32.50 34.87
C GLU A 224 5.37 -32.25 33.47
N SER A 225 4.55 -31.79 32.52
CA SER A 225 5.03 -31.41 31.18
C SER A 225 5.90 -30.16 31.24
N LEU A 226 5.58 -29.20 32.12
CA LEU A 226 6.42 -28.03 32.36
C LEU A 226 7.77 -28.43 32.99
N LYS A 227 7.77 -29.39 33.92
CA LYS A 227 9.00 -29.94 34.50
C LYS A 227 9.85 -30.67 33.46
N ALA A 228 9.23 -31.51 32.63
CA ALA A 228 9.93 -32.21 31.55
C ALA A 228 10.57 -31.24 30.53
N LEU A 229 9.89 -30.12 30.25
CA LEU A 229 10.40 -29.08 29.36
C LEU A 229 11.58 -28.30 29.98
N LEU A 230 11.55 -28.04 31.28
CA LEU A 230 12.65 -27.37 31.99
C LEU A 230 13.89 -28.24 32.19
N GLY A 231 13.74 -29.57 32.22
CA GLY A 231 14.84 -30.55 32.38
C GLY A 231 15.17 -31.34 31.09
N GLY A 232 14.69 -30.88 29.94
CA GLY A 232 14.97 -31.51 28.65
C GLY A 232 16.36 -31.13 28.15
N ASN A 233 17.26 -32.12 28.06
CA ASN A 233 18.52 -32.03 27.32
C ASN A 233 18.45 -33.00 26.13
N ALA A 234 17.76 -32.63 25.06
CA ALA A 234 17.79 -33.42 23.83
C ALA A 234 18.93 -32.94 22.91
N SER A 235 19.64 -33.90 22.30
CA SER A 235 20.61 -33.63 21.24
C SER A 235 19.90 -33.04 20.02
N VAL A 236 20.54 -32.05 19.38
CA VAL A 236 20.13 -31.27 18.20
C VAL A 236 19.37 -32.06 17.14
N ALA A 237 18.10 -32.33 17.40
CA ALA A 237 17.18 -32.90 16.45
C ALA A 237 16.07 -31.88 16.29
N TRP A 238 15.93 -31.37 15.08
CA TRP A 238 14.73 -30.69 14.57
C TRP A 238 13.53 -31.67 14.54
N GLU A 239 13.31 -32.45 15.59
CA GLU A 239 12.16 -33.32 15.77
C GLU A 239 11.13 -32.54 16.59
N ALA A 240 10.60 -31.47 16.00
CA ALA A 240 9.20 -31.19 16.20
C ALA A 240 8.46 -32.27 15.41
N ASP A 241 7.73 -33.13 16.11
CA ASP A 241 6.87 -34.16 15.52
C ASP A 241 6.04 -33.51 14.39
N PRO A 242 6.15 -33.98 13.13
CA PRO A 242 5.40 -33.41 11.99
C PRO A 242 3.88 -33.50 12.18
N ASP A 243 3.42 -34.28 13.16
CA ASP A 243 2.02 -34.45 13.54
C ASP A 243 1.57 -33.54 14.70
N SER A 244 2.44 -32.67 15.23
CA SER A 244 2.00 -31.60 16.13
C SER A 244 1.17 -30.57 15.35
N VAL A 245 -0.09 -30.40 15.77
CA VAL A 245 -1.20 -29.65 15.15
C VAL A 245 -0.90 -28.16 14.86
N THR A 246 0.31 -27.67 15.08
CA THR A 246 0.65 -26.26 15.29
C THR A 246 1.24 -25.53 14.08
N LEU A 247 1.63 -26.20 12.99
CA LEU A 247 2.10 -25.52 11.77
C LEU A 247 0.99 -25.22 10.75
N LYS A 248 -0.23 -25.75 10.92
CA LYS A 248 -1.36 -25.53 9.99
C LYS A 248 -2.29 -24.37 10.37
N ASN A 249 -2.24 -23.88 11.60
CA ASN A 249 -3.01 -22.70 12.01
C ASN A 249 -2.17 -21.43 11.85
N ARG A 250 -2.03 -20.98 10.60
CA ARG A 250 -1.48 -19.66 10.25
C ARG A 250 -2.38 -18.48 10.71
N ASP A 251 -3.57 -18.80 11.24
CA ASP A 251 -4.59 -17.85 11.70
C ASP A 251 -4.52 -17.57 13.21
N ALA A 252 -3.60 -18.19 13.96
CA ALA A 252 -3.30 -17.75 15.33
C ALA A 252 -2.27 -16.61 15.24
N PRO A 253 -2.63 -15.36 15.59
CA PRO A 253 -1.71 -14.24 15.47
C PRO A 253 -0.46 -14.50 16.31
N LEU A 254 0.71 -14.46 15.66
CA LEU A 254 1.99 -14.30 16.35
C LEU A 254 1.82 -13.09 17.30
N PRO A 255 2.18 -13.20 18.60
CA PRO A 255 2.09 -12.07 19.51
C PRO A 255 3.23 -11.09 19.22
N SER A 256 3.14 -10.40 18.09
CA SER A 256 3.88 -9.18 17.81
C SER A 256 3.17 -8.07 18.60
N VAL A 257 3.72 -7.75 19.77
CA VAL A 257 3.36 -6.56 20.58
C VAL A 257 1.91 -6.57 21.11
N LEU A 258 1.77 -6.89 22.41
CA LEU A 258 0.53 -6.85 23.21
C LEU A 258 -0.62 -7.74 22.71
N VAL A 259 -0.64 -9.00 23.14
CA VAL A 259 -1.93 -9.66 23.40
C VAL A 259 -2.53 -8.96 24.63
N PRO A 260 -3.80 -8.49 24.60
CA PRO A 260 -4.46 -7.99 25.79
C PRO A 260 -4.35 -9.04 26.89
N ILE A 261 -3.82 -8.65 28.05
CA ILE A 261 -3.41 -9.56 29.13
C ILE A 261 -4.57 -10.44 29.63
N GLY A 262 -5.83 -10.06 29.35
CA GLY A 262 -7.04 -10.85 29.63
C GLY A 262 -7.40 -11.96 28.63
N ALA A 263 -6.70 -12.09 27.49
CA ALA A 263 -6.96 -13.10 26.46
C ALA A 263 -5.87 -14.19 26.38
N ALA A 264 -4.89 -14.17 27.28
CA ALA A 264 -3.79 -15.14 27.29
C ALA A 264 -4.28 -16.53 27.75
N PRO A 265 -3.91 -17.62 27.03
CA PRO A 265 -4.27 -18.97 27.43
C PRO A 265 -3.59 -19.34 28.74
N MET A 266 -4.38 -19.82 29.71
CA MET A 266 -3.90 -20.18 31.04
C MET A 266 -3.55 -21.66 31.13
N LEU A 267 -2.32 -21.96 31.56
CA LEU A 267 -1.89 -23.31 31.90
C LEU A 267 -2.44 -23.69 33.29
N GLN A 268 -3.19 -24.78 33.36
CA GLN A 268 -3.75 -25.30 34.61
C GLN A 268 -2.66 -26.05 35.41
N THR A 269 -1.81 -25.30 36.12
CA THR A 269 -0.78 -25.87 37.00
C THR A 269 -1.23 -25.87 38.46
N GLY A 270 -1.07 -26.98 39.17
CA GLY A 270 -1.15 -26.99 40.63
C GLY A 270 -0.01 -26.19 41.30
N PRO A 271 0.03 -26.08 42.64
CA PRO A 271 1.02 -25.28 43.39
C PRO A 271 2.48 -25.78 43.29
N GLU A 272 2.73 -26.89 42.57
CA GLU A 272 4.03 -27.54 42.46
C GLU A 272 4.86 -27.05 41.26
N CYS A 273 5.12 -25.74 41.19
CA CYS A 273 6.04 -25.13 40.21
C CYS A 273 7.34 -24.64 40.88
N LYS A 274 8.04 -25.52 41.63
CA LYS A 274 9.24 -25.12 42.41
C LYS A 274 10.41 -24.68 41.52
N GLU A 275 10.67 -25.40 40.43
CA GLU A 275 11.77 -25.14 39.51
C GLU A 275 11.57 -23.82 38.75
N LEU A 276 10.37 -23.62 38.18
CA LEU A 276 10.01 -22.35 37.54
C LEU A 276 10.12 -21.17 38.51
N ARG A 277 9.63 -21.30 39.75
CA ARG A 277 9.78 -20.24 40.77
C ARG A 277 11.24 -19.93 41.06
N SER A 278 12.10 -20.94 41.15
CA SER A 278 13.54 -20.75 41.35
C SER A 278 14.18 -20.01 40.18
N ILE A 279 13.82 -20.36 38.95
CA ILE A 279 14.32 -19.72 37.72
C ILE A 279 13.85 -18.26 37.67
N LEU A 280 12.56 -18.00 37.90
CA LEU A 280 12.00 -16.64 37.91
C LEU A 280 12.65 -15.77 38.99
N SER A 281 12.84 -16.30 40.20
CA SER A 281 13.57 -15.59 41.26
C SER A 281 15.01 -15.29 40.86
N SER A 282 15.73 -16.24 40.26
CA SER A 282 17.11 -16.01 39.79
C SER A 282 17.19 -14.92 38.72
N LEU A 283 16.27 -14.89 37.75
CA LEU A 283 16.22 -13.86 36.71
C LEU A 283 15.86 -12.48 37.30
N LEU A 284 14.97 -12.43 38.28
CA LEU A 284 14.62 -11.19 38.96
C LEU A 284 15.76 -10.66 39.82
N GLU A 285 16.50 -11.54 40.48
CA GLU A 285 17.75 -11.20 41.17
C GLU A 285 18.78 -10.68 40.17
N GLU A 286 19.04 -11.36 39.06
CA GLU A 286 20.01 -10.95 38.02
C GLU A 286 19.59 -9.66 37.27
N SER A 287 18.31 -9.26 37.34
CA SER A 287 17.76 -8.14 36.56
C SER A 287 18.44 -6.78 36.78
N TYR A 288 19.15 -6.56 37.91
CA TYR A 288 19.85 -5.29 38.17
C TYR A 288 21.18 -5.13 37.44
N LEU A 289 21.74 -6.25 36.96
CA LEU A 289 22.97 -6.25 36.18
C LEU A 289 22.73 -5.80 34.73
N LEU A 290 21.46 -5.74 34.32
CA LEU A 290 21.02 -5.45 32.96
C LEU A 290 20.85 -3.95 32.71
N THR A 291 20.99 -3.52 31.45
CA THR A 291 20.59 -2.16 31.07
C THR A 291 19.08 -1.94 31.29
N PRO A 292 18.61 -0.70 31.53
CA PRO A 292 17.19 -0.43 31.79
C PRO A 292 16.24 -0.94 30.69
N LEU A 293 16.66 -0.92 29.43
CA LEU A 293 15.87 -1.42 28.31
C LEU A 293 15.75 -2.95 28.33
N SER A 294 16.88 -3.65 28.50
CA SER A 294 16.88 -5.11 28.63
C SER A 294 16.17 -5.59 29.90
N GLN A 295 16.27 -4.82 30.99
CA GLN A 295 15.53 -5.11 32.21
C GLN A 295 14.02 -4.95 31.97
N ALA A 296 13.58 -3.90 31.27
CA ALA A 296 12.17 -3.73 30.91
C ALA A 296 11.65 -4.87 30.02
N ALA A 297 12.44 -5.30 29.02
CA ALA A 297 12.10 -6.43 28.15
C ALA A 297 12.02 -7.76 28.91
N LEU A 298 12.97 -8.01 29.82
CA LEU A 298 12.93 -9.18 30.71
C LEU A 298 11.68 -9.15 31.59
N LEU A 299 11.40 -8.02 32.25
CA LEU A 299 10.20 -7.87 33.09
C LEU A 299 8.93 -8.11 32.29
N HIS A 300 8.84 -7.61 31.06
CA HIS A 300 7.71 -7.87 30.16
C HIS A 300 7.51 -9.37 29.90
N GLY A 301 8.57 -10.09 29.51
CA GLY A 301 8.50 -11.54 29.30
C GLY A 301 8.13 -12.31 30.56
N LEU A 302 8.64 -11.89 31.73
CA LEU A 302 8.28 -12.51 33.00
C LEU A 302 6.82 -12.26 33.40
N ILE A 303 6.28 -11.07 33.15
CA ILE A 303 4.86 -10.75 33.39
C ILE A 303 3.98 -11.69 32.57
N GLU A 304 4.27 -11.86 31.28
CA GLU A 304 3.52 -12.78 30.41
C GLU A 304 3.57 -14.23 30.93
N ILE A 305 4.75 -14.72 31.34
CA ILE A 305 4.88 -16.07 31.91
C ILE A 305 4.02 -16.24 33.17
N VAL A 306 4.04 -15.28 34.08
CA VAL A 306 3.26 -15.36 35.34
C VAL A 306 1.76 -15.23 35.09
N VAL A 307 1.33 -14.47 34.07
CA VAL A 307 -0.07 -14.44 33.63
C VAL A 307 -0.51 -15.79 33.07
N MET A 308 0.33 -16.45 32.28
CA MET A 308 0.02 -17.76 31.67
C MET A 308 0.04 -18.91 32.70
N VAL A 309 0.80 -18.81 33.78
CA VAL A 309 0.98 -19.90 34.76
C VAL A 309 0.31 -19.56 36.10
N SER A 310 -0.89 -20.11 36.31
CA SER A 310 -1.69 -19.88 37.53
C SER A 310 -1.05 -20.38 38.83
N GLY A 311 -0.08 -21.30 38.76
CA GLY A 311 0.62 -21.86 39.93
C GLY A 311 1.68 -20.95 40.55
N VAL A 312 1.99 -19.80 39.95
CA VAL A 312 3.00 -18.85 40.44
C VAL A 312 2.32 -17.57 40.92
N SER A 313 2.49 -17.21 42.20
CA SER A 313 1.93 -15.96 42.73
C SER A 313 2.67 -14.73 42.19
N PRO A 314 1.95 -13.67 41.76
CA PRO A 314 2.55 -12.40 41.36
C PRO A 314 3.41 -11.72 42.44
N ALA A 315 3.28 -12.12 43.71
CA ALA A 315 4.04 -11.60 44.85
C ALA A 315 5.57 -11.74 44.68
N ILE A 316 6.07 -12.60 43.78
CA ILE A 316 7.50 -12.71 43.45
C ILE A 316 8.06 -11.36 42.96
N PHE A 317 7.24 -10.53 42.29
CA PHE A 317 7.67 -9.21 41.84
C PHE A 317 7.75 -8.17 42.96
N LYS A 318 7.24 -8.43 44.18
CA LYS A 318 7.14 -7.40 45.24
C LYS A 318 8.49 -6.83 45.67
N ALA A 319 9.53 -7.66 45.75
CA ALA A 319 10.89 -7.21 46.06
C ALA A 319 11.44 -6.28 44.97
N GLN A 320 11.12 -6.58 43.70
CA GLN A 320 11.51 -5.77 42.56
C GLN A 320 10.70 -4.48 42.46
N LEU A 321 9.40 -4.53 42.78
CA LEU A 321 8.50 -3.40 42.74
C LEU A 321 9.00 -2.26 43.62
N LEU A 322 9.41 -2.56 44.86
CA LEU A 322 9.97 -1.54 45.78
C LEU A 322 11.15 -0.78 45.18
N ARG A 323 11.96 -1.43 44.33
CA ARG A 323 13.06 -0.80 43.60
C ARG A 323 12.57 0.00 42.40
N LEU A 324 11.64 -0.55 41.63
CA LEU A 324 11.10 0.07 40.41
C LEU A 324 10.32 1.36 40.71
N LEU A 325 9.61 1.40 41.85
CA LEU A 325 8.87 2.58 42.33
C LEU A 325 9.75 3.83 42.48
N GLY A 326 11.05 3.66 42.73
CA GLY A 326 12.03 4.76 42.85
C GLY A 326 12.63 5.25 41.53
N THR A 327 12.36 4.60 40.40
CA THR A 327 13.06 4.86 39.14
C THR A 327 12.56 6.13 38.42
N SER A 328 13.45 6.74 37.64
CA SER A 328 13.13 7.84 36.71
C SER A 328 13.34 7.46 35.24
N LYS A 329 13.64 6.19 34.97
CA LYS A 329 13.84 5.67 33.61
C LYS A 329 12.48 5.29 33.02
N LEU A 330 12.16 5.84 31.86
CA LEU A 330 10.86 5.68 31.19
C LEU A 330 10.48 4.21 30.98
N CYS A 331 11.37 3.39 30.41
CA CYS A 331 11.07 1.97 30.12
C CYS A 331 10.71 1.16 31.38
N LEU A 332 11.44 1.38 32.49
CA LEU A 332 11.21 0.67 33.76
C LEU A 332 9.94 1.15 34.47
N PHE A 333 9.65 2.44 34.38
CA PHE A 333 8.40 2.99 34.88
C PHE A 333 7.20 2.41 34.12
N HIS A 334 7.29 2.35 32.78
CA HIS A 334 6.26 1.72 31.96
C HIS A 334 6.06 0.23 32.29
N SER A 335 7.14 -0.53 32.52
CA SER A 335 7.02 -1.91 33.01
C SER A 335 6.28 -2.02 34.35
N THR A 336 6.36 -0.99 35.21
CA THR A 336 5.63 -0.95 36.48
C THR A 336 4.13 -0.72 36.25
N LEU A 337 3.76 0.16 35.32
CA LEU A 337 2.37 0.33 34.89
C LEU A 337 1.82 -0.93 34.23
N LEU A 338 2.63 -1.63 33.44
CA LEU A 338 2.26 -2.92 32.85
C LEU A 338 2.01 -3.98 33.93
N MET A 339 2.87 -4.07 34.95
CA MET A 339 2.62 -4.94 36.11
C MET A 339 1.33 -4.58 36.83
N LYS A 340 1.01 -3.29 36.93
CA LYS A 340 -0.25 -2.82 37.51
C LYS A 340 -1.45 -3.26 36.69
N ALA A 341 -1.39 -3.09 35.36
CA ALA A 341 -2.44 -3.54 34.45
C ALA A 341 -2.63 -5.07 34.49
N ALA A 342 -1.55 -5.83 34.66
CA ALA A 342 -1.60 -7.30 34.67
C ALA A 342 -2.11 -7.89 35.98
N PHE A 343 -1.67 -7.36 37.13
CA PHE A 343 -1.83 -8.03 38.42
C PHE A 343 -2.63 -7.22 39.45
N THR A 344 -2.94 -5.95 39.18
CA THR A 344 -3.83 -5.10 39.97
C THR A 344 -3.73 -5.34 41.49
N ASP A 345 -4.81 -5.81 42.14
CA ASP A 345 -4.94 -6.03 43.59
C ASP A 345 -4.08 -7.19 44.13
N SER A 346 -3.59 -8.08 43.26
CA SER A 346 -2.75 -9.21 43.67
C SER A 346 -1.30 -8.80 43.95
N LEU A 347 -0.85 -7.65 43.41
CA LEU A 347 0.51 -7.15 43.58
C LEU A 347 0.57 -5.75 44.20
N PHE A 348 -0.34 -4.83 43.84
CA PHE A 348 -0.33 -3.44 44.30
C PHE A 348 -1.31 -3.23 45.45
N SER A 349 -0.85 -2.56 46.50
CA SER A 349 -1.76 -2.00 47.51
C SER A 349 -2.23 -0.60 47.10
N VAL A 350 -3.33 -0.12 47.70
CA VAL A 350 -3.82 1.26 47.51
C VAL A 350 -2.76 2.31 47.85
N GLU A 351 -1.88 2.03 48.82
CA GLU A 351 -0.75 2.91 49.18
C GLU A 351 0.31 2.95 48.08
N ASP A 352 0.60 1.80 47.45
CA ASP A 352 1.54 1.71 46.32
C ASP A 352 0.99 2.45 45.09
N GLU A 353 -0.30 2.30 44.79
CA GLU A 353 -0.97 3.04 43.70
C GLU A 353 -0.91 4.55 43.92
N ALA A 354 -1.26 5.02 45.12
CA ALA A 354 -1.17 6.43 45.47
C ALA A 354 0.27 6.96 45.39
N PHE A 355 1.27 6.13 45.71
CA PHE A 355 2.68 6.49 45.56
C PHE A 355 3.10 6.60 44.09
N VAL A 356 2.70 5.65 43.24
CA VAL A 356 2.96 5.66 41.79
C VAL A 356 2.34 6.92 41.16
N LEU A 357 1.10 7.25 41.51
CA LEU A 357 0.41 8.45 41.02
C LEU A 357 1.11 9.73 41.46
N LYS A 358 1.46 9.86 42.75
CA LYS A 358 2.26 11.00 43.26
C LYS A 358 3.58 11.16 42.50
N ARG A 359 4.22 10.04 42.15
CA ARG A 359 5.47 10.04 41.41
C ARG A 359 5.27 10.47 39.96
N LEU A 360 4.24 9.97 39.28
CA LEU A 360 3.86 10.40 37.92
C LEU A 360 3.63 11.91 37.85
N VAL A 361 2.85 12.44 38.79
CA VAL A 361 2.57 13.87 38.91
C VAL A 361 3.87 14.68 39.02
N ALA A 362 4.81 14.23 39.86
CA ALA A 362 6.11 14.86 40.03
C ALA A 362 6.99 14.77 38.77
N LEU A 363 6.98 13.63 38.07
CA LEU A 363 7.75 13.43 36.83
C LEU A 363 7.23 14.29 35.68
N CYS A 364 5.91 14.49 35.57
CA CYS A 364 5.33 15.41 34.59
C CYS A 364 5.89 16.84 34.73
N GLN A 365 6.28 17.27 35.92
CA GLN A 365 6.80 18.62 36.19
C GLN A 365 8.33 18.73 36.15
N HIS A 366 9.05 17.61 36.13
CA HIS A 366 10.48 17.63 36.38
C HIS A 366 11.24 18.43 35.30
N PRO A 367 11.99 19.48 35.66
CA PRO A 367 12.54 20.42 34.67
C PRO A 367 13.59 19.78 33.76
N LEU A 368 14.36 18.80 34.26
CA LEU A 368 15.43 18.14 33.51
C LEU A 368 14.94 17.06 32.51
N LEU A 369 13.65 16.72 32.53
CA LEU A 369 13.09 15.74 31.58
C LEU A 369 12.76 16.39 30.25
N THR A 370 12.86 15.59 29.18
CA THR A 370 12.51 16.06 27.83
C THR A 370 11.01 16.29 27.69
N THR A 371 10.59 17.06 26.69
CA THR A 371 9.16 17.26 26.41
C THR A 371 8.46 15.94 26.07
N ALA A 372 9.13 15.04 25.34
CA ALA A 372 8.58 13.72 25.01
C ALA A 372 8.33 12.87 26.27
N ASP A 373 9.28 12.83 27.22
CA ASP A 373 9.10 12.09 28.47
C ASP A 373 7.93 12.66 29.30
N LYS A 374 7.81 13.99 29.37
CA LYS A 374 6.72 14.67 30.08
C LYS A 374 5.36 14.36 29.47
N LEU A 375 5.26 14.36 28.15
CA LEU A 375 4.04 14.00 27.43
C LEU A 375 3.67 12.54 27.68
N PHE A 376 4.64 11.63 27.61
CA PHE A 376 4.45 10.22 27.93
C PHE A 376 3.92 10.01 29.36
N TYR A 377 4.49 10.69 30.37
CA TYR A 377 3.99 10.59 31.73
C TYR A 377 2.60 11.20 31.92
N THR A 378 2.25 12.23 31.15
CA THR A 378 0.90 12.82 31.17
C THR A 378 -0.12 11.87 30.54
N ASP A 379 0.26 11.20 29.46
CA ASP A 379 -0.55 10.17 28.81
C ASP A 379 -0.77 8.95 29.72
N CYS A 380 0.28 8.51 30.43
CA CYS A 380 0.18 7.47 31.45
C CYS A 380 -0.74 7.85 32.63
N LEU A 381 -0.93 9.14 32.91
CA LEU A 381 -1.88 9.60 33.94
C LEU A 381 -3.34 9.54 33.43
N LEU A 382 -3.57 9.87 32.15
CA LEU A 382 -4.89 9.77 31.52
C LEU A 382 -5.33 8.31 31.34
N HIS A 383 -4.39 7.40 31.08
CA HIS A 383 -4.64 5.98 30.86
C HIS A 383 -4.14 5.11 32.01
N PHE A 384 -4.26 5.58 33.26
CA PHE A 384 -3.78 4.82 34.40
C PHE A 384 -4.61 3.54 34.59
N PRO A 385 -3.99 2.36 34.71
CA PRO A 385 -4.71 1.09 34.85
C PRO A 385 -5.34 0.94 36.25
N GLU A 386 -6.58 1.40 36.37
CA GLU A 386 -7.42 1.22 37.56
C GLU A 386 -8.31 -0.01 37.46
N ASN A 387 -8.74 -0.49 38.63
CA ASN A 387 -9.63 -1.64 38.75
C ASN A 387 -11.08 -1.22 38.47
N ARG A 388 -11.35 -0.54 37.35
CA ARG A 388 -12.72 -0.26 36.91
C ARG A 388 -13.33 -1.54 36.33
N PRO A 389 -14.63 -1.78 36.55
CA PRO A 389 -15.33 -2.84 35.82
C PRO A 389 -15.21 -2.58 34.32
N ILE A 390 -14.97 -3.65 33.57
CA ILE A 390 -14.66 -3.75 32.12
C ILE A 390 -15.82 -3.23 31.25
N GLY A 391 -16.17 -1.95 31.37
CA GLY A 391 -17.38 -1.37 30.77
C GLY A 391 -17.27 0.07 30.29
N GLY A 392 -16.11 0.73 30.45
CA GLY A 392 -15.80 1.94 29.69
C GLY A 392 -15.33 1.52 28.30
N ALA A 393 -16.01 1.95 27.24
CA ALA A 393 -15.62 1.65 25.87
C ALA A 393 -14.15 2.08 25.65
N ASP A 394 -13.36 1.23 24.99
CA ASP A 394 -12.01 1.55 24.53
C ASP A 394 -12.01 2.92 23.81
N GLY A 395 -11.56 3.98 24.47
CA GLY A 395 -11.39 5.31 23.87
C GLY A 395 -11.81 6.53 24.69
N GLU A 396 -12.45 6.41 25.85
CA GLU A 396 -12.74 7.58 26.70
C GLU A 396 -11.59 7.86 27.69
N GLU A 397 -11.02 9.08 27.65
CA GLU A 397 -9.99 9.55 28.59
C GLU A 397 -10.59 9.67 29.99
N THR A 398 -10.42 8.65 30.85
CA THR A 398 -10.97 8.67 32.22
C THR A 398 -9.88 8.88 33.26
N LEU A 399 -10.11 9.78 34.22
CA LEU A 399 -9.13 10.06 35.25
C LEU A 399 -9.02 8.94 36.30
N PRO A 400 -7.83 8.81 36.92
CA PRO A 400 -7.65 7.90 38.04
C PRO A 400 -8.42 8.39 39.29
N VAL A 401 -9.22 7.53 39.93
CA VAL A 401 -9.98 7.81 41.17
C VAL A 401 -9.10 8.35 42.30
N LEU A 402 -7.84 7.92 42.39
CA LEU A 402 -6.92 8.38 43.43
C LEU A 402 -6.24 9.73 43.09
N LEU A 403 -6.46 10.28 41.90
CA LEU A 403 -5.93 11.57 41.47
C LEU A 403 -6.75 12.72 42.07
N THR A 404 -6.50 13.02 43.35
CA THR A 404 -7.21 14.12 44.01
C THR A 404 -6.86 15.49 43.41
N PRO A 405 -7.81 16.46 43.46
CA PRO A 405 -7.60 17.88 43.13
C PRO A 405 -6.31 18.48 43.67
N ARG A 406 -5.97 18.13 44.92
CA ARG A 406 -4.78 18.60 45.63
C ARG A 406 -3.48 18.12 44.98
N LEU A 407 -3.45 16.89 44.46
CA LEU A 407 -2.30 16.38 43.70
C LEU A 407 -2.24 17.01 42.31
N ALA A 408 -3.39 17.22 41.68
CA ALA A 408 -3.48 17.85 40.36
C ALA A 408 -3.07 19.33 40.36
N THR A 409 -3.15 20.04 41.50
CA THR A 409 -2.68 21.45 41.60
C THR A 409 -1.25 21.66 41.14
N ALA A 410 -0.39 20.65 41.27
CA ALA A 410 0.99 20.72 40.83
C ALA A 410 1.12 20.64 39.29
N LEU A 411 0.15 20.00 38.61
CA LEU A 411 0.11 19.84 37.16
C LEU A 411 -0.47 21.05 36.43
N VAL A 412 -0.92 22.05 37.16
CA VAL A 412 -1.54 23.25 36.60
C VAL A 412 -0.59 23.94 35.57
N PRO A 413 -1.09 24.27 34.36
CA PRO A 413 -0.26 24.80 33.30
C PRO A 413 0.27 26.21 33.62
N THR A 414 1.55 26.44 33.29
CA THR A 414 2.21 27.74 33.42
C THR A 414 2.76 28.20 32.07
N VAL A 415 2.91 29.51 31.86
CA VAL A 415 3.40 30.08 30.58
C VAL A 415 4.83 29.63 30.25
N PHE A 416 5.61 29.16 31.23
CA PHE A 416 6.96 28.66 31.03
C PHE A 416 7.02 27.22 30.51
N ASN A 417 5.88 26.53 30.43
CA ASN A 417 5.82 25.18 29.87
C ASN A 417 5.91 25.22 28.34
N ASP A 418 6.48 24.16 27.77
CA ASP A 418 6.41 23.89 26.33
C ASP A 418 4.93 23.80 25.89
N THR A 419 4.62 24.28 24.68
CA THR A 419 3.26 24.33 24.12
C THR A 419 2.54 22.97 24.16
N ALA A 420 3.23 21.86 23.86
CA ALA A 420 2.61 20.54 23.86
C ALA A 420 2.34 20.05 25.28
N SER A 421 3.30 20.22 26.20
CA SER A 421 3.13 19.82 27.61
C SER A 421 2.08 20.68 28.31
N MET A 422 1.97 21.96 27.96
CA MET A 422 0.94 22.86 28.47
C MET A 422 -0.46 22.40 28.09
N LEU A 423 -0.69 22.04 26.82
CA LEU A 423 -1.99 21.56 26.34
C LEU A 423 -2.39 20.26 27.03
N ALA A 424 -1.48 19.29 27.15
CA ALA A 424 -1.76 18.01 27.81
C ALA A 424 -2.11 18.22 29.30
N ARG A 425 -1.38 19.10 30.00
CA ARG A 425 -1.68 19.47 31.39
C ARG A 425 -3.00 20.21 31.54
N LEU A 426 -3.31 21.10 30.62
CA LEU A 426 -4.58 21.82 30.63
C LEU A 426 -5.75 20.86 30.45
N ASN A 427 -5.64 19.89 29.54
CA ASN A 427 -6.66 18.85 29.35
C ASN A 427 -6.85 18.01 30.62
N LEU A 428 -5.75 17.56 31.24
CA LEU A 428 -5.80 16.81 32.49
C LEU A 428 -6.42 17.65 33.62
N ALA A 429 -6.00 18.91 33.76
CA ALA A 429 -6.56 19.82 34.76
C ALA A 429 -8.05 20.11 34.52
N SER A 430 -8.49 20.24 33.26
CA SER A 430 -9.92 20.43 32.95
C SER A 430 -10.74 19.20 33.35
N LEU A 431 -10.26 17.99 33.07
CA LEU A 431 -10.95 16.77 33.49
C LEU A 431 -11.06 16.68 35.03
N VAL A 432 -10.00 17.05 35.77
CA VAL A 432 -10.01 16.96 37.25
C VAL A 432 -11.02 17.94 37.83
N TYR A 433 -11.07 19.17 37.29
CA TYR A 433 -12.03 20.17 37.76
C TYR A 433 -13.46 19.91 37.29
N LEU A 434 -13.68 19.11 36.24
CA LEU A 434 -15.02 18.65 35.87
C LEU A 434 -15.55 17.62 36.89
N GLU A 435 -14.73 16.64 37.29
CA GLU A 435 -15.12 15.65 38.31
C GLU A 435 -15.41 16.32 39.67
N GLU A 436 -14.66 17.37 40.05
CA GLU A 436 -14.94 18.17 41.26
C GLU A 436 -16.31 18.88 41.23
N GLU A 437 -16.76 19.37 40.07
CA GLU A 437 -18.06 20.04 39.92
C GLU A 437 -19.22 19.04 40.04
N GLU A 438 -19.07 17.81 39.54
CA GLU A 438 -20.07 16.74 39.65
C GLU A 438 -20.23 16.23 41.09
N GLU A 439 -19.11 16.08 41.83
CA GLU A 439 -19.13 15.61 43.22
C GLU A 439 -19.63 16.65 44.23
N HIS A 440 -19.49 17.95 43.95
CA HIS A 440 -19.88 19.04 44.85
C HIS A 440 -21.22 19.71 44.47
N GLY A 441 -21.89 19.21 43.43
CA GLY A 441 -23.17 19.72 42.93
C GLY A 441 -24.38 19.58 43.87
N GLU A 442 -24.25 18.90 45.02
CA GLU A 442 -25.35 18.72 45.99
C GLU A 442 -25.27 19.61 47.25
N GLU A 443 -24.15 20.30 47.51
CA GLU A 443 -24.00 21.18 48.68
C GLU A 443 -23.82 22.65 48.27
N GLU A 444 -24.89 23.27 47.81
CA GLU A 444 -24.95 24.72 47.67
C GLU A 444 -24.70 25.43 49.02
N ASN A 445 -23.89 26.50 48.95
CA ASN A 445 -23.75 27.58 49.94
C ASN A 445 -22.69 27.42 51.05
N VAL A 446 -21.43 27.24 50.67
CA VAL A 446 -20.33 27.88 51.42
C VAL A 446 -19.69 28.98 50.56
N ILE A 447 -19.92 30.22 50.98
CA ILE A 447 -19.28 31.41 50.45
C ILE A 447 -17.78 31.29 50.72
N GLY A 448 -17.02 30.91 49.70
CA GLY A 448 -15.56 30.95 49.66
C GLY A 448 -14.89 29.57 49.63
N GLY A 449 -14.51 29.10 48.43
CA GLY A 449 -13.46 28.08 48.31
C GLY A 449 -13.53 27.11 47.13
N GLY A 450 -14.68 26.90 46.47
CA GLY A 450 -14.85 25.81 45.49
C GLY A 450 -14.54 26.13 44.02
N GLY A 451 -14.42 27.40 43.62
CA GLY A 451 -14.21 27.79 42.21
C GLY A 451 -12.77 28.14 41.81
N GLY A 452 -11.78 27.78 42.64
CA GLY A 452 -10.39 28.24 42.47
C GLY A 452 -9.69 27.68 41.23
N GLY A 453 -9.93 26.40 40.91
CA GLY A 453 -9.32 25.71 39.78
C GLY A 453 -9.76 26.23 38.42
N LEU A 454 -11.09 26.31 38.22
CA LEU A 454 -11.68 26.86 37.00
C LEU A 454 -11.29 28.34 36.78
N LEU A 455 -11.28 29.13 37.86
CA LEU A 455 -10.82 30.53 37.80
C LEU A 455 -9.35 30.62 37.35
N TYR A 456 -8.49 29.73 37.87
CA TYR A 456 -7.08 29.68 37.46
C TYR A 456 -6.94 29.31 35.97
N LEU A 457 -7.65 28.30 35.48
CA LEU A 457 -7.61 27.91 34.06
C LEU A 457 -8.06 29.07 33.16
N TYR A 458 -9.12 29.79 33.55
CA TYR A 458 -9.60 30.94 32.79
C TYR A 458 -8.63 32.13 32.87
N ASP A 459 -7.99 32.37 34.01
CA ASP A 459 -6.95 33.40 34.12
C ASP A 459 -5.71 33.03 33.31
N HIS A 460 -5.35 31.74 33.22
CA HIS A 460 -4.31 31.26 32.32
C HIS A 460 -4.66 31.52 30.84
N LEU A 461 -5.90 31.25 30.44
CA LEU A 461 -6.41 31.58 29.10
C LEU A 461 -6.29 33.08 28.81
N LYS A 462 -6.63 33.95 29.78
CA LYS A 462 -6.45 35.41 29.63
C LYS A 462 -4.99 35.82 29.48
N LEU A 463 -4.09 35.19 30.24
CA LEU A 463 -2.65 35.45 30.11
C LEU A 463 -2.15 35.11 28.71
N LEU A 464 -2.56 33.96 28.15
CA LEU A 464 -2.24 33.58 26.78
C LEU A 464 -2.85 34.55 25.76
N LEU A 465 -4.09 34.98 25.96
CA LEU A 465 -4.72 36.00 25.12
C LEU A 465 -3.91 37.30 25.10
N HIS A 466 -3.45 37.78 26.26
CA HIS A 466 -2.62 38.99 26.32
C HIS A 466 -1.27 38.85 25.61
N ILE A 467 -0.69 37.64 25.56
CA ILE A 467 0.51 37.35 24.76
C ILE A 467 0.19 37.45 23.27
N VAL A 468 -0.95 36.91 22.84
CA VAL A 468 -1.40 36.96 21.43
C VAL A 468 -1.74 38.39 21.02
N GLU A 469 -2.44 39.17 21.85
CA GLU A 469 -2.78 40.58 21.61
C GLU A 469 -1.53 41.45 21.36
N ARG A 470 -0.42 41.13 22.04
CA ARG A 470 0.87 41.84 21.89
C ARG A 470 1.72 41.36 20.71
N GLY A 471 1.21 40.46 19.87
CA GLY A 471 1.92 39.95 18.69
C GLY A 471 2.83 38.76 18.99
N GLY A 472 2.36 37.79 19.78
CA GLY A 472 3.07 36.54 20.04
C GLY A 472 3.41 35.74 18.76
N GLY A 473 4.45 34.90 18.84
CA GLY A 473 4.83 34.03 17.72
C GLY A 473 3.71 33.05 17.31
N ARG A 474 3.83 32.48 16.10
CA ARG A 474 2.83 31.54 15.53
C ARG A 474 2.46 30.40 16.48
N GLU A 475 3.44 29.87 17.22
CA GLU A 475 3.24 28.78 18.18
C GLU A 475 2.29 29.16 19.31
N TRP A 476 2.43 30.36 19.87
CA TRP A 476 1.58 30.87 20.96
C TRP A 476 0.16 31.18 20.48
N VAL A 477 0.01 31.68 19.26
CA VAL A 477 -1.30 31.88 18.62
C VAL A 477 -2.03 30.54 18.51
N VAL A 478 -1.38 29.52 17.92
CA VAL A 478 -1.99 28.20 17.76
C VAL A 478 -2.31 27.57 19.11
N THR A 479 -1.41 27.71 20.09
CA THR A 479 -1.61 27.18 21.45
C THR A 479 -2.81 27.85 22.12
N PHE A 480 -2.95 29.17 22.05
CA PHE A 480 -4.11 29.88 22.58
C PHE A 480 -5.43 29.38 21.99
N PHE A 481 -5.53 29.24 20.67
CA PHE A 481 -6.76 28.75 20.04
C PHE A 481 -7.07 27.29 20.40
N ARG A 482 -6.05 26.44 20.57
CA ARG A 482 -6.22 25.07 21.06
C ARG A 482 -6.67 25.03 22.53
N VAL A 483 -6.08 25.86 23.39
CA VAL A 483 -6.50 26.00 24.81
C VAL A 483 -7.93 26.53 24.89
N ALA A 484 -8.29 27.53 24.08
CA ALA A 484 -9.65 28.06 24.01
C ALA A 484 -10.66 26.99 23.57
N PHE A 485 -10.30 26.15 22.58
CA PHE A 485 -11.13 25.04 22.16
C PHE A 485 -11.32 24.00 23.26
N LEU A 486 -10.23 23.53 23.90
CA LEU A 486 -10.29 22.57 25.00
C LEU A 486 -11.13 23.10 26.17
N PHE A 487 -10.96 24.38 26.53
CA PHE A 487 -11.77 25.02 27.57
C PHE A 487 -13.26 25.01 27.21
N LEU A 488 -13.60 25.30 25.95
CA LEU A 488 -14.99 25.29 25.47
C LEU A 488 -15.56 23.86 25.40
N CYS A 489 -14.77 22.85 25.06
CA CYS A 489 -15.23 21.46 25.04
C CYS A 489 -15.67 20.97 26.43
N HIS A 490 -14.95 21.38 27.46
CA HIS A 490 -15.19 20.95 28.84
C HIS A 490 -16.15 21.87 29.61
N PHE A 491 -16.03 23.19 29.46
CA PHE A 491 -16.74 24.18 30.28
C PHE A 491 -17.74 25.06 29.49
N SER A 492 -18.31 24.57 28.38
CA SER A 492 -19.28 25.36 27.62
C SER A 492 -20.56 25.69 28.40
N HIS A 493 -20.94 24.88 29.38
CA HIS A 493 -22.11 25.10 30.25
C HIS A 493 -21.99 26.36 31.11
N VAL A 494 -20.77 26.86 31.35
CA VAL A 494 -20.55 28.06 32.16
C VAL A 494 -20.63 29.33 31.31
N GLU A 495 -21.86 29.80 31.07
CA GLU A 495 -22.17 30.94 30.19
C GLU A 495 -21.28 32.17 30.43
N ARG A 496 -20.97 32.50 31.70
CA ARG A 496 -20.16 33.69 32.06
C ARG A 496 -18.78 33.71 31.41
N TYR A 497 -18.09 32.56 31.40
CA TYR A 497 -16.74 32.46 30.84
C TYR A 497 -16.79 32.32 29.31
N ALA A 498 -17.76 31.55 28.79
CA ALA A 498 -17.98 31.40 27.37
C ALA A 498 -18.30 32.74 26.68
N ASP A 499 -19.12 33.59 27.31
CA ASP A 499 -19.46 34.93 26.80
C ASP A 499 -18.31 35.94 26.93
N ASP A 500 -17.55 35.89 28.02
CA ASP A 500 -16.38 36.76 28.18
C ASP A 500 -15.28 36.40 27.16
N LEU A 501 -15.06 35.10 26.91
CA LEU A 501 -14.17 34.62 25.87
C LEU A 501 -14.63 35.07 24.48
N ARG A 502 -15.92 34.91 24.17
CA ARG A 502 -16.51 35.36 22.90
C ARG A 502 -16.29 36.86 22.68
N ARG A 503 -16.57 37.70 23.68
CA ARG A 503 -16.32 39.16 23.62
C ARG A 503 -14.84 39.48 23.36
N ARG A 504 -13.93 38.77 24.03
CA ARG A 504 -12.48 38.93 23.87
C ARG A 504 -11.98 38.49 22.49
N LEU A 505 -12.46 37.36 21.96
CA LEU A 505 -12.15 36.91 20.60
C LEU A 505 -12.64 37.90 19.54
N CYS A 506 -13.80 38.54 19.76
CA CYS A 506 -14.26 39.63 18.90
C CYS A 506 -13.33 40.84 18.95
N GLY A 507 -12.89 41.24 20.15
CA GLY A 507 -11.89 42.31 20.32
C GLY A 507 -10.56 41.98 19.65
N LEU A 508 -10.10 40.73 19.79
CA LEU A 508 -8.86 40.25 19.19
C LEU A 508 -8.91 40.29 17.65
N TYR A 509 -10.03 39.87 17.07
CA TYR A 509 -10.25 39.94 15.63
C TYR A 509 -10.17 41.37 15.09
N LEU A 510 -10.80 42.33 15.78
CA LEU A 510 -10.80 43.74 15.37
C LEU A 510 -9.41 44.37 15.44
N GLN A 511 -8.56 43.91 16.36
CA GLN A 511 -7.18 44.36 16.47
C GLN A 511 -6.24 43.65 15.48
N HIS A 512 -6.50 42.38 15.17
CA HIS A 512 -5.64 41.52 14.36
C HIS A 512 -6.42 40.64 13.37
N ALA A 513 -6.89 41.22 12.26
CA ALA A 513 -7.69 40.50 11.25
C ALA A 513 -6.97 39.31 10.61
N ARG A 514 -5.62 39.27 10.65
CA ARG A 514 -4.81 38.13 10.19
C ARG A 514 -5.07 36.82 10.97
N LEU A 515 -5.64 36.90 12.17
CA LEU A 515 -6.00 35.75 12.99
C LEU A 515 -7.33 35.10 12.58
N ALA A 516 -8.02 35.64 11.56
CA ALA A 516 -9.27 35.09 11.03
C ALA A 516 -9.27 33.58 10.79
N PRO A 517 -8.24 32.94 10.19
CA PRO A 517 -8.24 31.51 9.94
C PRO A 517 -8.38 30.68 11.21
N HIS A 518 -7.77 31.13 12.31
CA HIS A 518 -7.81 30.43 13.58
C HIS A 518 -9.16 30.58 14.28
N ILE A 519 -9.79 31.75 14.15
CA ILE A 519 -11.15 31.99 14.65
C ILE A 519 -12.18 31.16 13.88
N LEU A 520 -12.05 31.09 12.56
CA LEU A 520 -12.92 30.26 11.72
C LEU A 520 -12.75 28.77 12.05
N ASN A 521 -11.50 28.31 12.18
CA ASN A 521 -11.22 26.93 12.59
C ASN A 521 -11.83 26.61 13.97
N LEU A 522 -11.69 27.52 14.95
CA LEU A 522 -12.31 27.37 16.26
C LEU A 522 -13.84 27.29 16.16
N ALA A 523 -14.46 28.15 15.36
CA ALA A 523 -15.92 28.14 15.15
C ALA A 523 -16.38 26.83 14.49
N ASP A 524 -15.70 26.36 13.44
CA ASP A 524 -16.02 25.12 12.74
C ASP A 524 -15.90 23.90 13.65
N ARG A 525 -14.79 23.81 14.41
CA ARG A 525 -14.57 22.72 15.36
C ARG A 525 -15.56 22.77 16.53
N ALA A 526 -15.95 23.96 16.99
CA ALA A 526 -16.96 24.10 18.03
C ALA A 526 -18.36 23.69 17.54
N GLN A 527 -18.69 23.89 16.25
CA GLN A 527 -19.96 23.42 15.68
C GLN A 527 -20.00 21.91 15.43
N ASP A 528 -18.88 21.32 15.02
CA ASP A 528 -18.77 19.86 14.80
C ASP A 528 -18.63 19.06 16.11
N GLY A 529 -18.22 19.73 17.20
CA GLY A 529 -17.81 19.11 18.47
C GLY A 529 -18.88 19.12 19.57
N PRO A 530 -18.49 18.81 20.83
CA PRO A 530 -19.40 18.72 21.98
C PRO A 530 -19.82 20.09 22.57
N VAL A 531 -19.36 21.20 21.99
CA VAL A 531 -19.65 22.56 22.48
C VAL A 531 -21.11 22.90 22.23
N GLU A 532 -21.70 23.73 23.10
CA GLU A 532 -23.09 24.18 22.93
C GLU A 532 -23.39 24.70 21.50
N PRO A 533 -24.48 24.21 20.87
CA PRO A 533 -24.77 24.42 19.45
C PRO A 533 -25.07 25.89 19.07
N GLY A 534 -25.15 26.80 20.05
CA GLY A 534 -25.37 28.23 19.83
C GLY A 534 -24.12 29.11 19.92
N TRP A 535 -23.03 28.65 20.55
CA TRP A 535 -21.89 29.51 20.87
C TRP A 535 -21.14 30.00 19.63
N ALA A 536 -20.86 29.09 18.69
CA ALA A 536 -20.16 29.43 17.44
C ALA A 536 -20.99 30.38 16.57
N VAL A 537 -22.31 30.17 16.48
CA VAL A 537 -23.22 31.07 15.77
C VAL A 537 -23.24 32.45 16.43
N ALA A 538 -23.23 32.53 17.76
CA ALA A 538 -23.15 33.79 18.49
C ALA A 538 -21.82 34.53 18.26
N LEU A 539 -20.69 33.81 18.17
CA LEU A 539 -19.38 34.37 17.81
C LEU A 539 -19.40 34.94 16.39
N LEU A 540 -19.87 34.16 15.41
CA LEU A 540 -19.97 34.57 14.01
C LEU A 540 -20.92 35.77 13.82
N ARG A 541 -22.07 35.78 14.51
CA ARG A 541 -23.01 36.91 14.51
C ARG A 541 -22.37 38.19 15.06
N ALA A 542 -21.54 38.09 16.09
CA ALA A 542 -20.84 39.24 16.64
C ALA A 542 -19.84 39.86 15.63
N GLN A 543 -19.27 39.05 14.72
CA GLN A 543 -18.38 39.57 13.66
C GLN A 543 -19.12 40.33 12.54
N VAL A 544 -20.40 40.01 12.31
CA VAL A 544 -21.25 40.71 11.33
C VAL A 544 -21.66 42.09 11.85
N VAL A 545 -21.93 42.21 13.16
CA VAL A 545 -22.28 43.50 13.78
C VAL A 545 -21.08 44.45 13.79
N THR A 546 -19.86 43.92 13.90
CA THR A 546 -18.63 44.71 13.84
C THR A 546 -18.21 45.08 12.41
N ALA A 547 -18.83 44.52 11.36
CA ALA A 547 -18.65 44.92 9.97
C ALA A 547 -19.26 46.31 9.65
N GLY A 548 -20.05 46.90 10.56
CA GLY A 548 -20.52 48.29 10.49
C GLY A 548 -19.43 49.34 10.79
N VAL A 549 -18.18 48.94 10.98
CA VAL A 549 -17.02 49.82 11.21
C VAL A 549 -16.59 50.49 9.89
N PRO A 550 -16.24 51.80 9.88
CA PRO A 550 -15.92 52.53 8.65
C PRO A 550 -14.71 51.95 7.89
N LEU A 551 -14.87 51.86 6.56
CA LEU A 551 -13.87 51.35 5.59
C LEU A 551 -12.50 52.06 5.63
N SER A 552 -12.41 53.24 6.25
CA SER A 552 -11.22 54.08 6.32
C SER A 552 -10.10 53.56 7.24
N GLY A 553 -10.33 52.48 8.01
CA GLY A 553 -9.34 51.88 8.91
C GLY A 553 -8.78 50.52 8.48
N LEU A 554 -9.28 49.90 7.39
CA LEU A 554 -8.95 48.52 7.02
C LEU A 554 -7.81 48.47 5.99
N SER A 555 -6.77 47.69 6.27
CA SER A 555 -5.73 47.40 5.28
C SER A 555 -6.23 46.37 4.26
N LEU A 556 -5.69 46.39 3.03
CA LEU A 556 -6.05 45.43 1.97
C LEU A 556 -5.97 43.94 2.39
N PRO A 557 -4.93 43.46 3.12
CA PRO A 557 -4.91 42.07 3.57
C PRO A 557 -5.97 41.77 4.64
N ASP A 558 -6.33 42.75 5.47
CA ASP A 558 -7.36 42.58 6.51
C ASP A 558 -8.75 42.49 5.89
N LEU A 559 -8.99 43.24 4.81
CA LEU A 559 -10.22 43.17 4.01
C LEU A 559 -10.47 41.76 3.44
N ARG A 560 -9.43 41.11 2.90
CA ARG A 560 -9.55 39.73 2.38
C ARG A 560 -9.95 38.73 3.47
N TRP A 561 -9.31 38.83 4.64
CA TRP A 561 -9.65 37.97 5.76
C TRP A 561 -11.06 38.24 6.28
N HIS A 562 -11.50 39.49 6.26
CA HIS A 562 -12.86 39.85 6.60
C HIS A 562 -13.89 39.28 5.62
N LEU A 563 -13.65 39.37 4.31
CA LEU A 563 -14.52 38.74 3.30
C LEU A 563 -14.60 37.22 3.47
N ARG A 564 -13.50 36.55 3.81
CA ARG A 564 -13.51 35.10 4.10
C ARG A 564 -14.30 34.75 5.36
N VAL A 565 -14.23 35.59 6.39
CA VAL A 565 -15.09 35.43 7.57
C VAL A 565 -16.55 35.62 7.20
N LEU A 566 -16.88 36.66 6.44
CA LEU A 566 -18.24 36.92 5.98
C LEU A 566 -18.77 35.80 5.06
N ALA A 567 -17.92 35.18 4.24
CA ALA A 567 -18.29 34.04 3.40
C ALA A 567 -18.75 32.86 4.27
N ARG A 568 -17.99 32.57 5.34
CA ARG A 568 -18.36 31.52 6.30
C ARG A 568 -19.61 31.89 7.11
N VAL A 569 -19.77 33.15 7.51
CA VAL A 569 -20.99 33.62 8.18
C VAL A 569 -22.21 33.50 7.26
N ALA A 570 -22.04 33.71 5.94
CA ALA A 570 -23.10 33.57 4.95
C ALA A 570 -23.56 32.12 4.73
N GLU A 571 -22.84 31.11 5.25
CA GLU A 571 -23.31 29.72 5.30
C GLU A 571 -24.32 29.48 6.44
N GLU A 572 -24.30 30.31 7.48
CA GLU A 572 -25.13 30.14 8.68
C GLU A 572 -26.54 30.72 8.49
N GLY A 573 -27.51 29.83 8.27
CA GLY A 573 -28.91 30.20 8.03
C GLY A 573 -29.60 30.99 9.15
N GLN A 574 -29.04 31.00 10.37
CA GLN A 574 -29.60 31.69 11.54
C GLN A 574 -29.18 33.16 11.68
N ILE A 575 -28.27 33.66 10.82
CA ILE A 575 -27.72 35.02 10.89
C ILE A 575 -28.35 35.88 9.79
N ASN A 576 -28.80 37.09 10.15
CA ASN A 576 -29.28 38.07 9.17
C ASN A 576 -28.09 38.72 8.45
N GLN A 577 -28.08 38.64 7.12
CA GLN A 577 -26.97 39.06 6.26
C GLN A 577 -27.13 40.49 5.69
N GLY A 578 -28.09 41.29 6.16
CA GLY A 578 -28.31 42.65 5.67
C GLY A 578 -27.06 43.55 5.78
N SER A 579 -26.39 43.54 6.93
CA SER A 579 -25.16 44.32 7.13
C SER A 579 -23.96 43.77 6.34
N THR A 580 -23.94 42.47 6.03
CA THR A 580 -22.94 41.87 5.13
C THR A 580 -23.10 42.46 3.73
N LEU A 581 -24.33 42.61 3.23
CA LEU A 581 -24.60 43.21 1.91
C LEU A 581 -24.33 44.72 1.89
N ASP A 582 -24.69 45.44 2.94
CA ASP A 582 -24.37 46.87 3.06
C ASP A 582 -22.85 47.09 3.00
N PHE A 583 -22.08 46.21 3.66
CA PHE A 583 -20.63 46.22 3.63
C PHE A 583 -20.08 45.89 2.23
N LEU A 584 -20.58 44.84 1.57
CA LEU A 584 -20.18 44.49 0.19
C LEU A 584 -20.51 45.61 -0.82
N PHE A 585 -21.67 46.25 -0.67
CA PHE A 585 -22.08 47.38 -1.48
C PHE A 585 -21.17 48.60 -1.24
N ALA A 586 -20.80 48.86 0.02
CA ALA A 586 -19.88 49.93 0.37
C ALA A 586 -18.47 49.68 -0.20
N ILE A 587 -17.96 48.44 -0.22
CA ILE A 587 -16.67 48.12 -0.84
C ILE A 587 -16.72 48.30 -2.36
N THR A 588 -17.77 47.78 -3.00
CA THR A 588 -17.91 47.81 -4.46
C THR A 588 -18.14 49.22 -5.01
N SER A 589 -18.90 50.06 -4.29
CA SER A 589 -19.24 51.42 -4.70
C SER A 589 -18.20 52.48 -4.31
N SER A 590 -17.24 52.15 -3.44
CA SER A 590 -16.24 53.11 -2.96
C SER A 590 -15.18 53.39 -4.02
N THR A 591 -15.10 54.65 -4.47
CA THR A 591 -14.10 55.11 -5.45
C THR A 591 -12.69 55.30 -4.88
N SER A 592 -12.50 55.13 -3.57
CA SER A 592 -11.22 55.39 -2.88
C SER A 592 -10.28 54.17 -2.81
N THR A 593 -10.76 52.97 -3.11
CA THR A 593 -9.98 51.73 -3.11
C THR A 593 -9.54 51.35 -4.53
N ALA A 594 -8.59 52.09 -5.08
CA ALA A 594 -7.90 51.74 -6.33
C ALA A 594 -7.49 50.25 -6.49
N PRO A 595 -7.17 49.48 -5.42
CA PRO A 595 -6.85 48.05 -5.53
C PRO A 595 -8.04 47.11 -5.82
N TRP A 596 -9.29 47.52 -5.55
CA TRP A 596 -10.46 46.67 -5.75
C TRP A 596 -10.69 46.35 -7.23
N SER A 597 -10.42 47.31 -8.10
CA SER A 597 -10.66 47.18 -9.54
C SER A 597 -9.73 46.18 -10.24
N GLY A 598 -8.61 45.77 -9.63
CA GLY A 598 -7.57 44.99 -10.30
C GLY A 598 -7.04 43.76 -9.56
N ASP A 599 -7.43 43.52 -8.30
CA ASP A 599 -6.98 42.33 -7.56
C ASP A 599 -7.96 41.17 -7.75
N TRP A 600 -7.59 40.21 -8.60
CA TRP A 600 -8.39 39.02 -8.88
C TRP A 600 -8.78 38.24 -7.60
N ARG A 601 -7.90 38.18 -6.61
CA ARG A 601 -8.17 37.41 -5.38
C ARG A 601 -9.29 38.03 -4.56
N LEU A 602 -9.34 39.36 -4.50
CA LEU A 602 -10.32 40.11 -3.73
C LEU A 602 -11.71 40.04 -4.37
N GLY A 603 -11.77 40.13 -5.70
CA GLY A 603 -13.02 39.89 -6.44
C GLY A 603 -13.51 38.44 -6.32
N SER A 604 -12.61 37.46 -6.30
CA SER A 604 -12.96 36.06 -6.03
C SER A 604 -13.52 35.85 -4.62
N ASP A 605 -12.85 36.34 -3.57
CA ASP A 605 -13.34 36.26 -2.18
C ASP A 605 -14.75 36.90 -2.05
N THR A 606 -15.03 37.96 -2.82
CA THR A 606 -16.33 38.66 -2.85
C THR A 606 -17.43 37.85 -3.53
N LEU A 607 -17.11 37.27 -4.69
CA LEU A 607 -18.02 36.36 -5.40
C LEU A 607 -18.29 35.09 -4.60
N ALA A 608 -17.33 34.64 -3.78
CA ALA A 608 -17.53 33.56 -2.84
C ALA A 608 -18.58 33.93 -1.77
N VAL A 609 -18.52 35.13 -1.17
CA VAL A 609 -19.59 35.59 -0.25
C VAL A 609 -20.94 35.65 -0.96
N CYS A 610 -20.99 36.24 -2.17
CA CYS A 610 -22.22 36.33 -2.95
C CYS A 610 -22.81 34.94 -3.26
N ARG A 611 -21.96 33.95 -3.57
CA ARG A 611 -22.39 32.56 -3.80
C ARG A 611 -23.02 31.91 -2.57
N HIS A 612 -22.45 32.11 -1.38
CA HIS A 612 -23.05 31.59 -0.14
C HIS A 612 -24.37 32.29 0.17
N LEU A 613 -24.48 33.60 -0.10
CA LEU A 613 -25.74 34.34 0.02
C LEU A 613 -26.81 33.87 -0.97
N LEU A 614 -26.44 33.44 -2.19
CA LEU A 614 -27.37 32.83 -3.15
C LEU A 614 -27.97 31.51 -2.65
N ALA A 615 -27.25 30.77 -1.80
CA ALA A 615 -27.71 29.53 -1.19
C ALA A 615 -28.41 29.73 0.16
N HIS A 616 -28.49 30.96 0.68
CA HIS A 616 -28.96 31.26 2.03
C HIS A 616 -30.49 31.14 2.17
N PRO A 617 -31.03 30.62 3.29
CA PRO A 617 -32.48 30.46 3.48
C PRO A 617 -33.26 31.78 3.48
N SER A 618 -32.62 32.91 3.76
CA SER A 618 -33.25 34.25 3.74
C SER A 618 -33.08 35.01 2.42
N LEU A 619 -32.82 34.32 1.30
CA LEU A 619 -32.57 34.93 0.00
C LEU A 619 -33.65 35.95 -0.41
N ASP A 620 -34.93 35.70 -0.11
CA ASP A 620 -36.06 36.57 -0.53
C ASP A 620 -35.93 38.01 -0.03
N ALA A 621 -35.37 38.21 1.17
CA ALA A 621 -35.14 39.54 1.73
C ALA A 621 -33.86 40.21 1.19
N LEU A 622 -32.97 39.42 0.59
CA LEU A 622 -31.62 39.80 0.15
C LEU A 622 -31.51 39.91 -1.38
N LEU A 623 -32.57 39.60 -2.14
CA LEU A 623 -32.58 39.57 -3.61
C LEU A 623 -32.10 40.89 -4.24
N CYS A 624 -32.73 42.02 -3.88
CA CYS A 624 -32.41 43.31 -4.51
C CYS A 624 -30.99 43.79 -4.15
N PRO A 625 -30.57 43.82 -2.87
CA PRO A 625 -29.23 44.28 -2.53
C PRO A 625 -28.12 43.36 -3.09
N LEU A 626 -28.36 42.04 -3.16
CA LEU A 626 -27.41 41.10 -3.77
C LEU A 626 -27.32 41.28 -5.30
N ALA A 627 -28.46 41.53 -5.96
CA ALA A 627 -28.50 41.83 -7.39
C ALA A 627 -27.74 43.12 -7.72
N ASP A 628 -27.86 44.16 -6.88
CA ASP A 628 -27.15 45.43 -7.05
C ASP A 628 -25.62 45.25 -6.95
N VAL A 629 -25.14 44.46 -5.96
CA VAL A 629 -23.72 44.13 -5.79
C VAL A 629 -23.17 43.32 -6.98
N LEU A 630 -23.90 42.29 -7.42
CA LEU A 630 -23.51 41.45 -8.57
C LEU A 630 -23.54 42.23 -9.90
N GLN A 631 -24.50 43.12 -10.09
CA GLN A 631 -24.58 43.97 -11.27
C GLN A 631 -23.45 45.00 -11.28
N HIS A 632 -23.14 45.62 -10.15
CA HIS A 632 -22.05 46.58 -10.05
C HIS A 632 -20.69 45.92 -10.31
N THR A 633 -20.43 44.74 -9.75
CA THR A 633 -19.19 43.98 -9.99
C THR A 633 -19.06 43.53 -11.45
N ALA A 634 -20.16 43.10 -12.08
CA ALA A 634 -20.19 42.73 -13.51
C ALA A 634 -19.87 43.89 -14.48
N LEU A 635 -20.15 45.13 -14.08
CA LEU A 635 -19.97 46.32 -14.92
C LEU A 635 -18.63 47.04 -14.67
N HIS A 636 -18.16 47.09 -13.43
CA HIS A 636 -17.09 48.00 -13.02
C HIS A 636 -15.77 47.31 -12.60
N HIS A 637 -15.73 45.99 -12.46
CA HIS A 637 -14.49 45.28 -12.11
C HIS A 637 -13.52 45.20 -13.32
N GLY A 638 -12.22 45.39 -13.10
CA GLY A 638 -11.22 45.46 -14.18
C GLY A 638 -10.86 44.09 -14.79
N ASP A 639 -10.97 43.02 -14.00
CA ASP A 639 -10.73 41.65 -14.48
C ASP A 639 -11.94 41.10 -15.27
N THR A 640 -11.69 40.40 -16.39
CA THR A 640 -12.73 39.78 -17.23
C THR A 640 -13.37 38.56 -16.59
N ASP A 641 -12.57 37.74 -15.92
CA ASP A 641 -13.00 36.48 -15.29
C ASP A 641 -14.04 36.76 -14.21
N ILE A 642 -13.73 37.71 -13.32
CA ILE A 642 -14.63 38.11 -12.23
C ILE A 642 -15.91 38.75 -12.76
N ARG A 643 -15.83 39.52 -13.85
CA ARG A 643 -17.03 40.10 -14.48
C ARG A 643 -17.95 39.04 -15.05
N ASP A 644 -17.39 38.04 -15.73
CA ASP A 644 -18.18 36.97 -16.32
C ASP A 644 -18.77 36.05 -15.24
N HIS A 645 -18.04 35.79 -14.17
CA HIS A 645 -18.55 35.08 -12.99
C HIS A 645 -19.67 35.86 -12.29
N ALA A 646 -19.52 37.18 -12.11
CA ALA A 646 -20.56 38.04 -11.54
C ALA A 646 -21.83 38.05 -12.40
N ARG A 647 -21.68 38.13 -13.73
CA ARG A 647 -22.80 38.03 -14.68
C ARG A 647 -23.51 36.70 -14.59
N LEU A 648 -22.76 35.60 -14.51
CA LEU A 648 -23.32 34.27 -14.36
C LEU A 648 -24.11 34.14 -13.06
N GLN A 649 -23.55 34.57 -11.92
CA GLN A 649 -24.24 34.59 -10.64
C GLN A 649 -25.50 35.48 -10.66
N TYR A 650 -25.44 36.66 -11.31
CA TYR A 650 -26.59 37.54 -11.51
C TYR A 650 -27.68 36.90 -12.38
N MET A 651 -27.30 36.21 -13.46
CA MET A 651 -28.25 35.47 -14.29
C MET A 651 -28.88 34.31 -13.51
N LEU A 652 -28.11 33.56 -12.72
CA LEU A 652 -28.65 32.49 -11.86
C LEU A 652 -29.68 33.04 -10.86
N LEU A 653 -29.39 34.18 -10.24
CA LEU A 653 -30.29 34.85 -9.29
C LEU A 653 -31.62 35.30 -9.94
N THR A 654 -31.57 35.79 -11.17
CA THR A 654 -32.74 36.37 -11.86
C THR A 654 -33.56 35.36 -12.66
N THR A 655 -32.97 34.23 -13.07
CA THR A 655 -33.62 33.27 -13.98
C THR A 655 -34.06 31.95 -13.33
N LEU A 656 -33.45 31.55 -12.21
CA LEU A 656 -33.75 30.26 -11.57
C LEU A 656 -34.67 30.43 -10.35
N SER A 657 -35.55 29.44 -10.14
CA SER A 657 -36.28 29.31 -8.87
C SER A 657 -35.34 28.84 -7.76
N ARG A 658 -35.64 29.18 -6.50
CA ARG A 658 -34.81 28.81 -5.34
C ARG A 658 -34.46 27.33 -5.28
N GLU A 659 -35.42 26.44 -5.53
CA GLU A 659 -35.20 24.99 -5.53
C GLU A 659 -34.19 24.55 -6.59
N LYS A 660 -34.26 25.16 -7.79
CA LYS A 660 -33.31 24.90 -8.88
C LYS A 660 -31.96 25.52 -8.61
N LEU A 661 -31.93 26.71 -8.00
CA LEU A 661 -30.71 27.38 -7.58
C LEU A 661 -29.97 26.56 -6.50
N GLY A 662 -30.69 26.05 -5.51
CA GLY A 662 -30.16 25.14 -4.49
C GLY A 662 -29.67 23.83 -5.09
N GLY A 663 -30.37 23.25 -6.07
CA GLY A 663 -29.90 22.04 -6.78
C GLY A 663 -28.63 22.27 -7.62
N VAL A 664 -28.47 23.46 -8.20
CA VAL A 664 -27.27 23.84 -8.98
C VAL A 664 -26.08 24.16 -8.07
N LEU A 665 -26.31 24.85 -6.95
CA LEU A 665 -25.25 25.33 -6.05
C LEU A 665 -24.87 24.36 -4.92
N CYS A 666 -25.82 23.59 -4.39
CA CYS A 666 -25.65 22.68 -3.25
C CYS A 666 -25.70 21.21 -3.68
N ALA A 667 -24.71 20.74 -4.44
CA ALA A 667 -24.37 19.31 -4.47
C ALA A 667 -23.43 18.97 -3.28
N ARG A 668 -23.79 19.42 -2.07
CA ARG A 668 -23.11 19.09 -0.82
C ARG A 668 -24.14 18.34 0.03
N GLY A 669 -23.90 17.04 0.22
CA GLY A 669 -24.85 16.11 0.79
C GLY A 669 -25.41 16.60 2.13
N ALA A 670 -26.75 16.61 2.23
CA ALA A 670 -27.39 16.50 3.53
C ALA A 670 -26.88 15.20 4.17
N LYS A 671 -26.40 15.32 5.40
CA LYS A 671 -26.08 14.19 6.28
C LYS A 671 -27.36 13.35 6.44
N GLU A 672 -27.46 12.26 5.69
CA GLU A 672 -28.09 10.99 6.07
C GLU A 672 -27.96 9.99 4.91
N GLY A 673 -27.06 9.01 5.05
CA GLY A 673 -27.10 7.77 4.28
C GLY A 673 -26.52 7.76 2.85
N ARG A 674 -25.36 7.14 2.72
CA ARG A 674 -24.86 6.36 1.55
C ARG A 674 -24.91 6.97 0.14
N GLN A 675 -23.70 7.24 -0.36
CA GLN A 675 -23.22 7.09 -1.74
C GLN A 675 -24.22 7.36 -2.88
N ASP A 676 -24.24 8.61 -3.35
CA ASP A 676 -24.29 8.95 -4.77
C ASP A 676 -23.87 10.42 -4.93
N LYS A 677 -22.56 10.65 -5.11
CA LYS A 677 -22.02 12.00 -5.36
C LYS A 677 -22.22 12.36 -6.83
N LYS A 678 -23.43 12.77 -7.22
CA LYS A 678 -23.63 13.47 -8.50
C LYS A 678 -22.91 14.83 -8.41
N ARG A 679 -21.77 14.96 -9.10
CA ARG A 679 -21.01 16.20 -9.18
C ARG A 679 -21.82 17.26 -9.93
N SER A 680 -21.93 18.45 -9.34
CA SER A 680 -22.58 19.60 -9.98
C SER A 680 -21.63 20.23 -11.01
N LEU A 681 -22.18 20.75 -12.11
CA LEU A 681 -21.50 21.57 -13.12
C LEU A 681 -20.82 22.83 -12.54
N SER A 682 -21.07 23.15 -11.27
CA SER A 682 -20.39 24.20 -10.52
C SER A 682 -18.94 23.87 -10.09
N SER A 683 -18.45 22.65 -10.37
CA SER A 683 -17.07 22.21 -10.15
C SER A 683 -16.05 22.79 -11.14
N ILE A 684 -16.51 23.46 -12.21
CA ILE A 684 -15.65 24.15 -13.21
C ILE A 684 -15.00 25.43 -12.62
N MET A 685 -15.36 25.85 -11.41
CA MET A 685 -14.78 27.03 -10.76
C MET A 685 -13.54 26.70 -9.92
N VAL A 686 -12.57 27.64 -9.91
CA VAL A 686 -11.14 27.47 -9.59
C VAL A 686 -10.77 26.90 -8.20
N ASP A 687 -11.70 26.71 -7.26
CA ASP A 687 -11.37 26.28 -5.89
C ASP A 687 -12.08 24.99 -5.42
N SER A 688 -12.57 24.14 -6.32
CA SER A 688 -13.08 22.82 -5.93
C SER A 688 -11.99 21.74 -6.07
N GLN A 689 -11.70 21.03 -4.97
CA GLN A 689 -10.85 19.83 -4.96
C GLN A 689 -11.35 18.74 -5.94
N ASP A 690 -12.60 18.86 -6.38
CA ASP A 690 -13.24 18.04 -7.40
C ASP A 690 -12.73 18.30 -8.82
N LEU A 691 -12.31 19.53 -9.17
CA LEU A 691 -11.71 19.86 -10.47
C LEU A 691 -10.35 19.16 -10.63
N THR A 692 -9.52 19.16 -9.58
CA THR A 692 -8.22 18.47 -9.57
C THR A 692 -8.42 16.97 -9.74
N ASN A 693 -9.41 16.40 -9.04
CA ASN A 693 -9.74 14.98 -9.18
C ASN A 693 -10.32 14.61 -10.56
N ALA A 694 -11.00 15.53 -11.25
CA ALA A 694 -11.54 15.31 -12.60
C ALA A 694 -10.45 15.38 -13.70
N LEU A 695 -9.43 16.21 -13.49
CA LEU A 695 -8.31 16.38 -14.43
C LEU A 695 -7.20 15.32 -14.28
N THR A 696 -7.18 14.57 -13.17
CA THR A 696 -6.22 13.49 -12.96
C THR A 696 -6.75 12.16 -13.52
N ILE A 697 -5.90 11.47 -14.29
CA ILE A 697 -6.14 10.07 -14.67
C ILE A 697 -5.83 9.20 -13.47
N HIS A 698 -6.81 8.44 -13.00
CA HIS A 698 -6.67 7.53 -11.85
C HIS A 698 -6.19 6.17 -12.32
N HIS A 699 -5.33 5.51 -11.57
CA HIS A 699 -4.87 4.15 -11.88
C HIS A 699 -5.76 3.12 -11.18
N ALA A 700 -6.20 2.10 -11.92
CA ALA A 700 -6.90 0.95 -11.36
C ALA A 700 -5.93 -0.25 -11.25
N ASP A 701 -5.79 -0.80 -10.04
CA ASP A 701 -4.87 -1.91 -9.75
C ASP A 701 -5.43 -3.29 -10.14
N THR A 702 -6.72 -3.38 -10.48
CA THR A 702 -7.42 -4.63 -10.77
C THR A 702 -8.18 -4.56 -12.10
N ALA A 703 -8.16 -5.65 -12.87
CA ALA A 703 -8.79 -5.72 -14.18
C ALA A 703 -10.32 -5.74 -14.08
N VAL A 704 -10.96 -4.66 -14.55
CA VAL A 704 -12.43 -4.43 -14.51
C VAL A 704 -13.18 -5.13 -15.68
N PHE A 705 -12.49 -5.31 -16.80
CA PHE A 705 -13.00 -5.98 -17.99
C PHE A 705 -11.84 -6.69 -18.69
N GLN A 706 -12.15 -7.64 -19.56
CA GLN A 706 -11.17 -8.45 -20.29
C GLN A 706 -11.58 -8.66 -21.74
N LEU A 707 -10.58 -8.92 -22.58
CA LEU A 707 -10.76 -9.30 -23.98
C LEU A 707 -10.79 -10.83 -24.07
N VAL A 708 -11.94 -11.40 -24.40
CA VAL A 708 -12.10 -12.84 -24.62
C VAL A 708 -12.00 -13.11 -26.11
N ALA A 709 -11.06 -13.97 -26.51
CA ALA A 709 -10.94 -14.38 -27.91
C ALA A 709 -12.20 -15.15 -28.33
N GLN A 710 -12.79 -14.80 -29.47
CA GLN A 710 -13.85 -15.62 -30.03
C GLN A 710 -13.21 -16.90 -30.57
N ASN A 711 -13.40 -18.03 -29.87
CA ASN A 711 -12.86 -19.32 -30.30
C ASN A 711 -13.38 -19.67 -31.70
N HIS A 712 -12.54 -19.53 -32.73
CA HIS A 712 -12.85 -19.94 -34.09
C HIS A 712 -12.78 -21.48 -34.29
N TRP A 713 -12.65 -22.24 -33.20
CA TRP A 713 -12.62 -23.70 -33.24
C TRP A 713 -14.03 -24.28 -33.17
N GLY A 714 -14.74 -24.31 -34.31
CA GLY A 714 -16.00 -25.04 -34.43
C GLY A 714 -17.10 -24.26 -35.15
N GLY A 715 -17.30 -24.58 -36.43
CA GLY A 715 -18.47 -24.17 -37.19
C GLY A 715 -18.16 -24.08 -38.68
N PRO A 716 -18.94 -24.72 -39.58
CA PRO A 716 -18.68 -24.69 -41.01
C PRO A 716 -18.92 -23.27 -41.53
N ARG A 717 -17.86 -22.48 -41.70
CA ARG A 717 -17.95 -21.27 -42.51
C ARG A 717 -18.14 -21.70 -43.96
N ARG A 718 -19.38 -21.67 -44.42
CA ARG A 718 -19.68 -21.39 -45.82
C ARG A 718 -19.00 -20.07 -46.16
N PHE A 719 -17.85 -20.12 -46.82
CA PHE A 719 -17.34 -18.98 -47.58
C PHE A 719 -18.28 -18.78 -48.77
N SER A 720 -19.42 -18.18 -48.49
CA SER A 720 -20.37 -17.63 -49.44
C SER A 720 -20.82 -16.34 -48.81
N GLU A 721 -20.62 -15.22 -49.51
CA GLU A 721 -21.04 -13.86 -49.12
C GLU A 721 -20.01 -13.06 -48.31
N LEU A 722 -18.91 -12.64 -48.95
CA LEU A 722 -18.34 -11.28 -48.84
C LEU A 722 -17.23 -11.08 -49.89
N THR A 723 -17.61 -11.26 -51.16
CA THR A 723 -16.97 -10.65 -52.34
C THR A 723 -18.01 -10.69 -53.47
N ARG A 724 -19.16 -10.09 -53.23
CA ARG A 724 -20.11 -9.67 -54.27
C ARG A 724 -20.31 -8.17 -54.15
N THR A 725 -19.22 -7.43 -54.38
CA THR A 725 -19.28 -6.00 -54.63
C THR A 725 -18.39 -5.69 -55.82
N ARG A 726 -19.06 -5.59 -56.98
CA ARG A 726 -18.72 -4.76 -58.14
C ARG A 726 -17.24 -4.64 -58.51
N GLU A 727 -16.83 -5.49 -59.45
CA GLU A 727 -15.99 -5.05 -60.56
C GLU A 727 -16.69 -5.48 -61.85
N GLU A 728 -17.47 -4.54 -62.41
CA GLU A 728 -17.66 -4.48 -63.86
C GLU A 728 -16.43 -3.75 -64.41
N ASP A 729 -15.98 -4.19 -65.60
CA ASP A 729 -14.90 -3.63 -66.41
C ASP A 729 -13.45 -3.99 -66.03
N SER A 730 -13.03 -5.21 -66.38
CA SER A 730 -12.02 -5.37 -67.44
C SER A 730 -11.92 -6.83 -67.88
N ALA A 731 -12.05 -7.05 -69.19
CA ALA A 731 -11.70 -8.31 -69.82
C ALA A 731 -10.17 -8.50 -69.72
N GLY A 732 -9.74 -9.12 -68.62
CA GLY A 732 -8.38 -9.58 -68.42
C GLY A 732 -8.28 -11.08 -68.70
N THR A 733 -7.54 -11.44 -69.74
CA THR A 733 -7.19 -12.79 -70.16
C THR A 733 -6.80 -13.66 -68.96
N GLY A 734 -7.64 -14.62 -68.56
CA GLY A 734 -7.19 -15.68 -67.65
C GLY A 734 -6.02 -16.44 -68.29
N PRO A 735 -5.03 -16.93 -67.52
CA PRO A 735 -3.93 -17.73 -68.06
C PRO A 735 -4.48 -19.14 -68.38
N GLY A 736 -5.24 -19.23 -69.46
CA GLY A 736 -5.88 -20.44 -69.96
C GLY A 736 -5.07 -21.12 -71.07
N GLY A 737 -3.77 -20.85 -71.14
CA GLY A 737 -2.84 -21.55 -72.04
C GLY A 737 -2.00 -22.57 -71.27
N PRO A 738 -1.59 -23.69 -71.90
CA PRO A 738 -0.63 -24.62 -71.30
C PRO A 738 0.74 -24.00 -70.99
N ASP A 739 1.07 -22.85 -71.62
CA ASP A 739 2.38 -22.17 -71.53
C ASP A 739 2.39 -20.85 -70.73
N THR A 740 1.30 -20.51 -70.02
CA THR A 740 1.31 -19.35 -69.12
C THR A 740 1.85 -19.73 -67.75
N ASP A 741 2.94 -19.08 -67.34
CA ASP A 741 3.59 -19.22 -66.03
C ASP A 741 2.66 -18.73 -64.91
N VAL A 742 2.00 -19.70 -64.25
CA VAL A 742 0.96 -19.44 -63.24
C VAL A 742 1.59 -18.90 -61.95
N LEU A 743 2.79 -19.37 -61.62
CA LEU A 743 3.55 -18.98 -60.43
C LEU A 743 3.97 -17.50 -60.46
N SER A 744 4.41 -16.98 -61.61
CA SER A 744 4.74 -15.54 -61.73
C SER A 744 3.50 -14.64 -61.67
N SER A 745 2.38 -15.07 -62.24
CA SER A 745 1.09 -14.37 -62.09
C SER A 745 0.66 -14.31 -60.62
N TYR A 746 0.77 -15.42 -59.89
CA TYR A 746 0.48 -15.48 -58.45
C TYR A 746 1.37 -14.53 -57.64
N ARG A 747 2.68 -14.55 -57.86
CA ARG A 747 3.65 -13.67 -57.17
C ARG A 747 3.41 -12.19 -57.44
N SER A 748 3.04 -11.81 -58.66
CA SER A 748 2.73 -10.42 -59.00
C SER A 748 1.51 -9.88 -58.24
N GLN A 749 0.54 -10.74 -57.94
CA GLN A 749 -0.67 -10.39 -57.21
C GLN A 749 -0.41 -10.17 -55.71
N LEU A 750 0.50 -10.95 -55.10
CA LEU A 750 0.95 -10.74 -53.72
C LEU A 750 1.60 -9.36 -53.50
N HIS A 751 2.14 -8.76 -54.56
CA HIS A 751 2.72 -7.41 -54.51
C HIS A 751 1.67 -6.29 -54.59
N GLY A 752 0.47 -6.56 -55.13
CA GLY A 752 -0.58 -5.56 -55.35
C GLY A 752 -1.66 -5.47 -54.27
N SER A 753 -1.88 -6.53 -53.47
CA SER A 753 -2.99 -6.60 -52.51
C SER A 753 -2.56 -6.36 -51.06
N SER A 754 -2.81 -5.14 -50.53
CA SER A 754 -2.59 -4.80 -49.11
C SER A 754 -3.43 -5.67 -48.15
N ALA A 755 -4.56 -6.23 -48.61
CA ALA A 755 -5.42 -7.08 -47.82
C ALA A 755 -4.85 -8.49 -47.59
N ALA A 756 -3.95 -8.96 -48.47
CA ALA A 756 -3.26 -10.23 -48.28
C ALA A 756 -2.31 -10.18 -47.07
N SER A 757 -1.75 -9.01 -46.78
CA SER A 757 -0.73 -8.81 -45.75
C SER A 757 -1.25 -8.52 -44.33
N GLN A 758 -2.57 -8.37 -44.11
CA GLN A 758 -3.14 -8.03 -42.80
C GLN A 758 -3.90 -9.21 -42.16
N ILE A 759 -3.87 -9.34 -40.83
CA ILE A 759 -4.59 -10.39 -40.08
C ILE A 759 -5.64 -9.72 -39.18
N SER A 760 -6.91 -10.15 -39.27
CA SER A 760 -8.00 -9.62 -38.44
C SER A 760 -8.40 -10.64 -37.37
N LEU A 761 -8.26 -10.28 -36.10
CA LEU A 761 -8.67 -11.09 -34.95
C LEU A 761 -9.87 -10.45 -34.26
N SER A 762 -10.87 -11.25 -33.89
CA SER A 762 -12.10 -10.75 -33.25
C SER A 762 -12.16 -11.18 -31.78
N TYR A 763 -12.38 -10.20 -30.90
CA TYR A 763 -12.46 -10.36 -29.45
C TYR A 763 -13.78 -9.80 -28.93
N GLU A 764 -14.33 -10.39 -27.88
CA GLU A 764 -15.47 -9.87 -27.13
C GLU A 764 -14.98 -9.20 -25.84
N LEU A 765 -15.45 -7.98 -25.58
CA LEU A 765 -15.11 -7.24 -24.35
C LEU A 765 -16.13 -7.59 -23.26
N SER A 766 -15.74 -8.37 -22.25
CA SER A 766 -16.61 -8.78 -21.15
C SER A 766 -16.16 -8.18 -19.82
N HIS A 767 -17.11 -7.89 -18.91
CA HIS A 767 -16.76 -7.59 -17.53
C HIS A 767 -16.13 -8.82 -16.85
N THR A 768 -15.20 -8.60 -15.92
CA THR A 768 -14.65 -9.67 -15.08
C THR A 768 -15.60 -9.98 -13.91
N ASP A 769 -15.65 -11.24 -13.46
CA ASP A 769 -16.52 -11.73 -12.37
C ASP A 769 -16.06 -11.25 -10.97
N ALA A 770 -14.99 -10.47 -10.90
CA ALA A 770 -14.53 -9.90 -9.64
C ALA A 770 -15.58 -8.90 -9.10
N HIS A 771 -15.98 -9.10 -7.84
CA HIS A 771 -16.91 -8.24 -7.12
C HIS A 771 -16.30 -6.85 -6.87
N HIS A 772 -16.30 -6.00 -7.90
CA HIS A 772 -16.02 -4.60 -7.74
C HIS A 772 -17.26 -3.89 -7.19
N PRO A 773 -17.10 -2.89 -6.29
CA PRO A 773 -18.19 -2.02 -5.90
C PRO A 773 -18.82 -1.39 -7.17
N GLY A 774 -20.14 -1.18 -7.18
CA GLY A 774 -20.95 -0.82 -8.38
C GLY A 774 -20.56 0.44 -9.17
N ARG A 775 -19.43 1.05 -8.83
CA ARG A 775 -18.75 2.14 -9.51
C ARG A 775 -18.36 1.84 -10.97
N PHE A 776 -18.09 0.57 -11.29
CA PHE A 776 -17.62 0.15 -12.60
C PHE A 776 -18.68 -0.59 -13.43
N ASP A 777 -19.96 -0.51 -13.04
CA ASP A 777 -21.05 -1.17 -13.76
C ASP A 777 -21.33 -0.51 -15.12
N GLN A 778 -21.00 0.78 -15.25
CA GLN A 778 -21.15 1.56 -16.48
C GLN A 778 -19.86 2.27 -16.88
N LEU A 779 -19.30 1.87 -18.02
CA LEU A 779 -18.07 2.41 -18.58
C LEU A 779 -18.37 3.10 -19.91
N PHE A 780 -17.74 4.24 -20.12
CA PHE A 780 -17.90 5.10 -21.29
C PHE A 780 -16.55 5.39 -21.94
N SER A 781 -16.58 5.66 -23.25
CA SER A 781 -15.42 6.08 -24.05
C SER A 781 -14.15 5.28 -23.78
N ILE A 782 -14.27 3.96 -23.83
CA ILE A 782 -13.16 3.04 -23.58
C ILE A 782 -12.24 3.11 -24.79
N ARG A 783 -10.97 3.45 -24.56
CA ARG A 783 -9.91 3.42 -25.55
C ARG A 783 -8.93 2.32 -25.18
N LEU A 784 -8.80 1.33 -26.05
CA LEU A 784 -7.87 0.21 -25.92
C LEU A 784 -6.62 0.52 -26.72
N HIS A 785 -5.47 0.47 -26.05
CA HIS A 785 -4.15 0.64 -26.63
C HIS A 785 -3.42 -0.71 -26.65
N PHE A 786 -2.74 -1.00 -27.75
CA PHE A 786 -2.03 -2.27 -27.96
C PHE A 786 -0.59 -2.01 -28.38
N GLU A 787 0.36 -2.42 -27.54
CA GLU A 787 1.80 -2.35 -27.85
C GLU A 787 2.34 -3.77 -28.11
N PRO A 788 2.88 -4.07 -29.30
CA PRO A 788 3.53 -5.35 -29.53
C PRO A 788 4.83 -5.44 -28.72
N THR A 789 5.07 -6.56 -28.02
CA THR A 789 6.31 -6.75 -27.26
C THR A 789 7.54 -6.88 -28.17
N ASP A 790 7.32 -7.28 -29.42
CA ASP A 790 8.37 -7.59 -30.39
C ASP A 790 8.19 -6.75 -31.68
N GLY A 791 9.28 -6.47 -32.39
CA GLY A 791 9.25 -5.75 -33.67
C GLY A 791 8.70 -6.54 -34.86
N HIS A 792 8.00 -7.65 -34.63
CA HIS A 792 7.46 -8.54 -35.67
C HIS A 792 6.20 -7.98 -36.34
N TYR A 793 5.49 -7.05 -35.71
CA TYR A 793 4.28 -6.41 -36.22
C TYR A 793 4.46 -4.89 -36.26
N ALA A 794 3.73 -4.19 -37.14
CA ALA A 794 3.69 -2.73 -37.07
C ALA A 794 2.85 -2.26 -35.88
N GLU A 795 3.03 -1.00 -35.50
CA GLU A 795 2.23 -0.34 -34.46
C GLU A 795 0.74 -0.41 -34.79
N LEU A 796 -0.08 -0.68 -33.77
CA LEU A 796 -1.52 -0.79 -33.90
C LEU A 796 -2.19 0.54 -33.55
N ASP A 797 -3.28 0.85 -34.25
CA ASP A 797 -4.14 1.97 -33.91
C ASP A 797 -5.00 1.67 -32.68
N ASP A 798 -5.27 2.71 -31.89
CA ASP A 798 -6.15 2.63 -30.72
C ASP A 798 -7.58 2.26 -31.12
N ILE A 799 -8.18 1.30 -30.42
CA ILE A 799 -9.57 0.90 -30.65
C ILE A 799 -10.47 1.60 -29.64
N CYS A 800 -11.46 2.34 -30.13
CA CYS A 800 -12.44 3.04 -29.31
C CYS A 800 -13.76 2.27 -29.22
N VAL A 801 -14.14 1.88 -28.00
CA VAL A 801 -15.44 1.27 -27.67
C VAL A 801 -16.29 2.30 -26.92
N PRO A 802 -17.49 2.66 -27.41
CA PRO A 802 -18.25 3.79 -26.88
C PRO A 802 -18.80 3.55 -25.48
N CYS A 803 -19.25 2.33 -25.16
CA CYS A 803 -19.75 1.99 -23.84
C CYS A 803 -19.68 0.48 -23.57
N LEU A 804 -19.50 0.12 -22.30
CA LEU A 804 -19.63 -1.24 -21.79
C LEU A 804 -20.47 -1.18 -20.51
N PHE A 805 -21.55 -1.97 -20.47
CA PHE A 805 -22.46 -2.04 -19.32
C PHE A 805 -22.58 -3.48 -18.86
N ARG A 806 -22.51 -3.70 -17.54
CA ARG A 806 -22.64 -5.03 -16.94
C ARG A 806 -24.01 -5.68 -17.20
N GLU A 807 -25.07 -4.87 -17.33
CA GLU A 807 -26.44 -5.35 -17.55
C GLU A 807 -26.76 -5.71 -19.02
N ARG A 808 -25.88 -5.37 -19.97
CA ARG A 808 -26.12 -5.66 -21.39
C ARG A 808 -25.77 -7.12 -21.72
N THR A 809 -26.71 -7.80 -22.37
CA THR A 809 -26.59 -9.21 -22.79
C THR A 809 -25.66 -9.43 -23.98
N THR A 810 -25.30 -8.38 -24.72
CA THR A 810 -24.39 -8.47 -25.87
C THR A 810 -23.08 -7.75 -25.58
N ALA A 811 -21.99 -8.51 -25.49
CA ALA A 811 -20.64 -7.95 -25.38
C ALA A 811 -20.25 -7.24 -26.70
N PRO A 812 -19.62 -6.05 -26.65
CA PRO A 812 -19.17 -5.38 -27.86
C PRO A 812 -18.00 -6.14 -28.50
N LEU A 813 -18.10 -6.33 -29.82
CA LEU A 813 -17.09 -7.01 -30.63
C LEU A 813 -15.98 -6.04 -31.02
N VAL A 814 -14.75 -6.38 -30.69
CA VAL A 814 -13.51 -5.66 -30.99
C VAL A 814 -12.76 -6.41 -32.08
N THR A 815 -12.50 -5.78 -33.23
CA THR A 815 -11.70 -6.39 -34.31
C THR A 815 -10.34 -5.73 -34.36
N LEU A 816 -9.31 -6.53 -34.14
CA LEU A 816 -7.91 -6.12 -34.09
C LEU A 816 -7.24 -6.49 -35.42
N THR A 817 -6.73 -5.49 -36.14
CA THR A 817 -6.10 -5.67 -37.45
C THR A 817 -4.59 -5.54 -37.35
N LEU A 818 -3.90 -6.67 -37.46
CA LEU A 818 -2.45 -6.81 -37.39
C LEU A 818 -1.81 -6.68 -38.78
N SER A 819 -0.67 -5.99 -38.85
CA SER A 819 0.19 -5.95 -40.03
C SER A 819 1.55 -6.60 -39.73
N PRO A 820 1.68 -7.92 -39.93
CA PRO A 820 2.93 -8.64 -39.69
C PRO A 820 4.04 -8.18 -40.65
N ARG A 821 5.21 -7.86 -40.07
CA ARG A 821 6.49 -7.77 -40.76
C ARG A 821 7.16 -9.13 -40.87
N ALA A 822 6.94 -9.99 -39.88
CA ALA A 822 7.38 -11.37 -39.85
C ALA A 822 6.25 -12.30 -39.33
N PRO A 823 6.07 -13.51 -39.89
CA PRO A 823 5.00 -14.44 -39.55
C PRO A 823 5.28 -15.25 -38.26
N TYR A 824 5.58 -14.57 -37.15
CA TYR A 824 5.85 -15.21 -35.85
C TYR A 824 4.72 -14.93 -34.84
N PRO A 825 4.45 -15.85 -33.90
CA PRO A 825 3.55 -15.57 -32.78
C PRO A 825 4.12 -14.42 -31.93
N THR A 826 3.25 -13.61 -31.34
CA THR A 826 3.66 -12.46 -30.51
C THR A 826 2.69 -12.24 -29.36
N THR A 827 3.11 -11.41 -28.40
CA THR A 827 2.29 -10.96 -27.28
C THR A 827 2.05 -9.46 -27.41
N LEU A 828 0.80 -9.04 -27.28
CA LEU A 828 0.42 -7.62 -27.32
C LEU A 828 0.09 -7.17 -25.90
N ARG A 829 0.84 -6.20 -25.39
CA ARG A 829 0.50 -5.52 -24.13
C ARG A 829 -0.72 -4.66 -24.35
N CYS A 830 -1.72 -4.82 -23.49
CA CYS A 830 -2.98 -4.11 -23.61
C CYS A 830 -3.18 -3.17 -22.43
N SER A 831 -3.53 -1.92 -22.71
CA SER A 831 -3.97 -0.96 -21.70
C SER A 831 -5.25 -0.28 -22.15
N ALA A 832 -6.02 0.21 -21.17
CA ALA A 832 -7.29 0.85 -21.43
C ALA A 832 -7.44 2.16 -20.67
N ILE A 833 -7.97 3.17 -21.35
CA ILE A 833 -8.41 4.43 -20.74
C ILE A 833 -9.93 4.50 -20.89
N PHE A 834 -10.65 4.74 -19.79
CA PHE A 834 -12.11 4.80 -19.82
C PHE A 834 -12.65 5.77 -18.77
N THR A 835 -13.90 6.18 -18.94
CA THR A 835 -14.59 7.08 -18.02
C THR A 835 -15.73 6.34 -17.33
N THR A 836 -15.86 6.48 -16.01
CA THR A 836 -16.94 5.87 -15.24
C THR A 836 -18.13 6.82 -15.07
N GLN A 837 -19.24 6.33 -14.53
CA GLN A 837 -20.42 7.15 -14.19
C GLN A 837 -20.12 8.32 -13.23
N ASP A 838 -19.04 8.22 -12.45
CA ASP A 838 -18.55 9.30 -11.56
C ASP A 838 -17.80 10.42 -12.31
N GLU A 839 -17.77 10.38 -13.65
CA GLU A 839 -17.05 11.32 -14.53
C GLU A 839 -15.53 11.33 -14.30
N LEU A 840 -14.99 10.25 -13.73
CA LEU A 840 -13.56 10.08 -13.52
C LEU A 840 -12.95 9.27 -14.66
N THR A 841 -11.77 9.70 -15.11
CA THR A 841 -11.01 8.98 -16.13
C THR A 841 -10.02 8.05 -15.45
N TRP A 842 -10.03 6.79 -15.86
CA TRP A 842 -9.21 5.72 -15.33
C TRP A 842 -8.26 5.17 -16.38
N HIS A 843 -7.08 4.77 -15.94
CA HIS A 843 -6.13 3.98 -16.71
C HIS A 843 -6.00 2.59 -16.06
N LEU A 844 -6.11 1.55 -16.89
CA LEU A 844 -6.05 0.16 -16.45
C LEU A 844 -5.10 -0.62 -17.37
N ALA A 845 -4.19 -1.39 -16.78
CA ALA A 845 -3.44 -2.41 -17.51
C ALA A 845 -4.30 -3.68 -17.62
N LEU A 846 -4.46 -4.19 -18.83
CA LEU A 846 -5.22 -5.40 -19.12
C LEU A 846 -4.28 -6.60 -19.29
N PRO A 847 -4.78 -7.84 -19.17
CA PRO A 847 -3.99 -9.02 -19.48
C PRO A 847 -3.44 -8.99 -20.91
N ASP A 848 -2.20 -9.42 -21.07
CA ASP A 848 -1.52 -9.46 -22.36
C ASP A 848 -2.26 -10.39 -23.35
N VAL A 849 -2.49 -9.91 -24.57
CA VAL A 849 -3.17 -10.66 -25.63
C VAL A 849 -2.14 -11.46 -26.40
N ARG A 850 -2.18 -12.79 -26.29
CA ARG A 850 -1.30 -13.69 -27.04
C ARG A 850 -1.89 -14.01 -28.42
N VAL A 851 -1.13 -13.73 -29.47
CA VAL A 851 -1.45 -14.13 -30.85
C VAL A 851 -0.75 -15.47 -31.12
N ALA A 852 -1.54 -16.53 -31.16
CA ALA A 852 -1.04 -17.88 -31.38
C ALA A 852 -0.69 -18.12 -32.87
N PHE A 853 0.23 -19.05 -33.11
CA PHE A 853 0.75 -19.31 -34.46
C PHE A 853 -0.36 -19.73 -35.46
N HIS A 854 -1.33 -20.54 -35.03
CA HIS A 854 -2.43 -20.98 -35.87
C HIS A 854 -3.41 -19.86 -36.26
N GLN A 855 -3.44 -18.74 -35.53
CA GLN A 855 -4.27 -17.57 -35.87
C GLN A 855 -3.69 -16.77 -37.05
N LEU A 856 -2.47 -17.09 -37.48
CA LEU A 856 -1.80 -16.45 -38.61
C LEU A 856 -2.15 -17.12 -39.96
N PHE A 857 -2.78 -18.30 -39.94
CA PHE A 857 -3.04 -19.11 -41.13
C PHE A 857 -4.10 -18.45 -42.01
N LYS A 858 -3.80 -18.31 -43.30
CA LYS A 858 -4.76 -17.91 -44.32
C LYS A 858 -4.81 -18.95 -45.46
N PRO A 859 -5.99 -19.11 -46.09
CA PRO A 859 -6.07 -19.85 -47.34
C PRO A 859 -5.30 -19.11 -48.43
N LEU A 860 -4.95 -19.84 -49.49
CA LEU A 860 -4.25 -19.30 -50.64
C LEU A 860 -4.98 -18.04 -51.17
N PRO A 861 -4.34 -16.86 -51.20
CA PRO A 861 -4.97 -15.63 -51.66
C PRO A 861 -5.05 -15.61 -53.19
N VAL A 862 -6.00 -16.33 -53.77
CA VAL A 862 -6.26 -16.38 -55.21
C VAL A 862 -7.61 -15.77 -55.58
N PRO A 863 -7.76 -15.17 -56.78
CA PRO A 863 -9.03 -14.64 -57.26
C PRO A 863 -10.08 -15.75 -57.34
N ALA A 864 -11.36 -15.41 -57.12
CA ALA A 864 -12.48 -16.34 -57.26
C ALA A 864 -12.64 -16.94 -58.67
N SER A 865 -11.92 -16.42 -59.68
CA SER A 865 -11.88 -16.94 -61.04
C SER A 865 -10.95 -18.15 -61.22
N TRP A 866 -10.09 -18.47 -60.23
CA TRP A 866 -9.16 -19.60 -60.30
C TRP A 866 -9.85 -20.89 -59.82
N GLY A 867 -9.92 -21.89 -60.70
CA GLY A 867 -10.44 -23.22 -60.36
C GLY A 867 -9.46 -24.06 -59.52
N PRO A 868 -9.92 -25.17 -58.90
CA PRO A 868 -9.10 -26.03 -58.04
C PRO A 868 -7.89 -26.63 -58.78
N SER A 869 -7.98 -26.84 -60.09
CA SER A 869 -6.87 -27.31 -60.93
C SER A 869 -5.72 -26.31 -61.02
N LEU A 870 -5.99 -25.01 -60.95
CA LEU A 870 -4.94 -23.97 -60.96
C LEU A 870 -4.29 -23.83 -59.57
N GLN A 871 -5.05 -23.99 -58.49
CA GLN A 871 -4.51 -24.03 -57.13
C GLN A 871 -3.56 -25.23 -56.93
N LEU A 872 -3.92 -26.37 -57.50
CA LEU A 872 -3.06 -27.57 -57.49
C LEU A 872 -1.78 -27.37 -58.30
N ARG A 873 -1.84 -26.72 -59.47
CA ARG A 873 -0.65 -26.35 -60.24
C ARG A 873 0.28 -25.43 -59.45
N VAL A 874 -0.26 -24.43 -58.75
CA VAL A 874 0.53 -23.56 -57.86
C VAL A 874 1.16 -24.34 -56.72
N PHE A 875 0.43 -25.29 -56.13
CA PHE A 875 0.94 -26.14 -55.05
C PHE A 875 2.12 -27.00 -55.52
N GLU A 876 2.00 -27.70 -56.65
CA GLU A 876 3.08 -28.55 -57.16
C GLU A 876 4.28 -27.73 -57.66
N GLU A 877 4.05 -26.61 -58.37
CA GLU A 877 5.13 -25.72 -58.81
C GLU A 877 5.90 -25.11 -57.62
N LEU A 878 5.22 -24.74 -56.52
CA LEU A 878 5.88 -24.29 -55.28
C LEU A 878 6.56 -25.43 -54.52
N TRP A 879 5.96 -26.62 -54.49
CA TRP A 879 6.53 -27.80 -53.83
C TRP A 879 7.84 -28.20 -54.50
N ASP A 880 7.84 -28.30 -55.82
CA ASP A 880 9.03 -28.63 -56.62
C ASP A 880 10.09 -27.55 -56.44
N GLU A 881 9.73 -26.26 -56.41
CA GLU A 881 10.67 -25.14 -56.19
C GLU A 881 11.30 -25.13 -54.78
N PHE A 882 10.56 -25.56 -53.74
CA PHE A 882 11.07 -25.61 -52.36
C PHE A 882 11.91 -26.87 -52.11
N CYS A 883 11.57 -27.98 -52.77
CA CYS A 883 12.31 -29.25 -52.68
C CYS A 883 13.47 -29.36 -53.66
N SER A 884 13.51 -28.57 -54.75
CA SER A 884 14.63 -28.57 -55.69
C SER A 884 15.87 -27.95 -55.05
N GLY A 885 16.75 -28.80 -54.54
CA GLY A 885 18.05 -28.42 -53.97
C GLY A 885 19.13 -28.07 -54.99
N GLU A 886 18.78 -27.44 -56.13
CA GLU A 886 19.75 -27.24 -57.20
C GLU A 886 20.54 -25.93 -57.09
N GLU A 887 21.79 -26.10 -56.68
CA GLU A 887 22.98 -25.42 -57.19
C GLU A 887 22.93 -25.29 -58.74
N SER A 888 22.14 -24.38 -59.27
CA SER A 888 22.26 -23.94 -60.66
C SER A 888 22.88 -22.54 -60.68
N VAL A 889 24.18 -22.52 -60.97
CA VAL A 889 24.93 -21.30 -61.32
C VAL A 889 24.34 -20.75 -62.63
N GLY A 890 23.29 -19.95 -62.50
CA GLY A 890 22.74 -19.10 -63.54
C GLY A 890 23.04 -17.64 -63.19
N GLU A 891 23.81 -16.97 -64.03
CA GLU A 891 24.27 -15.60 -63.84
C GLU A 891 23.12 -14.64 -63.49
N GLY A 892 23.16 -14.08 -62.27
CA GLY A 892 22.49 -12.81 -61.94
C GLY A 892 21.34 -12.83 -60.93
N GLY A 893 20.97 -13.96 -60.32
CA GLY A 893 19.96 -14.01 -59.25
C GLY A 893 20.56 -14.45 -57.91
N ASN A 894 20.51 -13.61 -56.87
CA ASN A 894 20.91 -14.02 -55.52
C ASN A 894 20.06 -15.23 -55.05
N PRO A 895 20.67 -16.34 -54.59
CA PRO A 895 19.93 -17.45 -54.01
C PRO A 895 19.26 -16.97 -52.72
N SER A 896 17.94 -17.10 -52.60
CA SER A 896 17.23 -16.86 -51.34
C SER A 896 17.51 -18.03 -50.39
N PRO A 897 18.28 -17.85 -49.31
CA PRO A 897 18.81 -18.95 -48.49
C PRO A 897 17.81 -19.55 -47.49
N ASP A 898 16.52 -19.22 -47.59
CA ASP A 898 15.54 -19.47 -46.53
C ASP A 898 14.61 -20.68 -46.77
N ARG A 899 14.77 -21.42 -47.89
CA ARG A 899 13.95 -22.59 -48.26
C ARG A 899 14.42 -23.85 -47.55
N ASP A 900 13.49 -24.63 -47.00
CA ASP A 900 13.82 -25.89 -46.35
C ASP A 900 12.65 -26.88 -46.37
N SER A 901 12.96 -28.17 -46.22
CA SER A 901 11.99 -29.26 -46.17
C SER A 901 12.19 -30.11 -44.91
N SER A 902 11.11 -30.56 -44.30
CA SER A 902 11.12 -31.31 -43.04
C SER A 902 10.08 -32.43 -43.05
N LEU A 903 10.32 -33.47 -42.25
CA LEU A 903 9.41 -34.60 -42.08
C LEU A 903 8.99 -34.69 -40.62
N PHE A 904 7.68 -34.76 -40.37
CA PHE A 904 7.10 -35.04 -39.06
C PHE A 904 6.27 -36.32 -39.14
N CYS A 905 6.55 -37.30 -38.27
CA CYS A 905 5.82 -38.57 -38.23
C CYS A 905 5.04 -38.69 -36.93
N SER A 906 3.78 -39.13 -37.02
CA SER A 906 2.92 -39.39 -35.85
C SER A 906 2.17 -40.70 -36.00
N GLN A 907 1.91 -41.37 -34.87
CA GLN A 907 1.11 -42.60 -34.80
C GLN A 907 -0.36 -42.23 -34.67
N LEU A 908 -1.05 -42.04 -35.79
CA LEU A 908 -2.47 -41.71 -35.86
C LEU A 908 -3.22 -42.78 -36.68
N GLY A 909 -4.41 -43.17 -36.24
CA GLY A 909 -5.29 -44.02 -37.03
C GLY A 909 -5.87 -43.28 -38.24
N GLU A 910 -6.28 -44.01 -39.29
CA GLU A 910 -6.88 -43.43 -40.50
C GLU A 910 -8.13 -42.57 -40.20
N ALA A 911 -8.98 -43.02 -39.26
CA ALA A 911 -10.16 -42.27 -38.84
C ALA A 911 -9.84 -40.99 -38.04
N GLU A 912 -8.76 -41.01 -37.25
CA GLU A 912 -8.27 -39.85 -36.50
C GLU A 912 -7.65 -38.82 -37.45
N LEU A 913 -6.92 -39.29 -38.47
CA LEU A 913 -6.36 -38.43 -39.51
C LEU A 913 -7.43 -37.64 -40.26
N VAL A 914 -8.55 -38.29 -40.63
CA VAL A 914 -9.67 -37.61 -41.30
C VAL A 914 -10.29 -36.56 -40.39
N ALA A 915 -10.49 -36.87 -39.10
CA ALA A 915 -11.01 -35.91 -38.12
C ALA A 915 -10.06 -34.71 -37.93
N LEU A 916 -8.75 -34.95 -37.87
CA LEU A 916 -7.70 -33.94 -37.76
C LEU A 916 -7.74 -32.97 -38.94
N VAL A 917 -7.79 -33.52 -40.16
CA VAL A 917 -7.80 -32.74 -41.40
C VAL A 917 -9.09 -31.94 -41.52
N GLU A 918 -10.25 -32.54 -41.22
CA GLU A 918 -11.53 -31.83 -41.23
C GLU A 918 -11.58 -30.68 -40.22
N ARG A 919 -10.96 -30.87 -39.05
CA ARG A 919 -11.02 -29.90 -37.95
C ARG A 919 -9.98 -28.78 -38.06
N HIS A 920 -8.75 -29.09 -38.46
CA HIS A 920 -7.62 -28.14 -38.43
C HIS A 920 -7.22 -27.63 -39.83
N PHE A 921 -7.44 -28.41 -40.89
CA PHE A 921 -6.89 -28.13 -42.22
C PHE A 921 -7.92 -28.00 -43.36
N ALA A 922 -9.20 -28.27 -43.12
CA ALA A 922 -10.28 -28.16 -44.11
C ALA A 922 -10.30 -26.86 -44.94
N PRO A 923 -10.12 -25.64 -44.35
CA PRO A 923 -10.14 -24.40 -45.13
C PRO A 923 -8.87 -24.17 -45.97
N TYR A 924 -7.82 -24.98 -45.78
CA TYR A 924 -6.51 -24.84 -46.41
C TYR A 924 -6.17 -26.00 -47.36
N HIS A 925 -7.12 -26.92 -47.58
CA HIS A 925 -6.93 -28.13 -48.37
C HIS A 925 -7.00 -27.84 -49.88
N VAL A 926 -6.03 -28.35 -50.64
CA VAL A 926 -5.97 -28.27 -52.10
C VAL A 926 -6.46 -29.60 -52.66
N VAL A 927 -7.63 -29.60 -53.30
CA VAL A 927 -8.27 -30.83 -53.81
C VAL A 927 -7.54 -31.34 -55.05
N ASP A 928 -6.97 -32.55 -54.95
CA ASP A 928 -6.44 -33.30 -56.09
C ASP A 928 -7.49 -34.26 -56.66
N PRO A 929 -7.89 -34.12 -57.94
CA PRO A 929 -8.85 -35.04 -58.56
C PRO A 929 -8.24 -36.40 -58.96
N CYS A 930 -6.92 -36.59 -58.93
CA CYS A 930 -6.24 -37.82 -59.37
C CYS A 930 -5.64 -38.66 -58.23
N ASP A 931 -5.51 -38.12 -57.02
CA ASP A 931 -4.83 -38.80 -55.90
C ASP A 931 -5.83 -39.11 -54.77
N ALA A 932 -6.04 -40.40 -54.47
CA ALA A 932 -7.09 -40.85 -53.57
C ALA A 932 -6.61 -41.08 -52.12
N VAL A 933 -5.30 -40.98 -51.86
CA VAL A 933 -4.69 -41.48 -50.61
C VAL A 933 -3.95 -40.39 -49.81
N GLY A 934 -3.57 -39.26 -50.42
CA GLY A 934 -2.82 -38.18 -49.75
C GLY A 934 -3.57 -36.85 -49.63
N HIS A 935 -3.41 -36.14 -48.52
CA HIS A 935 -3.95 -34.78 -48.33
C HIS A 935 -2.88 -33.72 -48.60
N LYS A 936 -3.21 -32.72 -49.44
CA LYS A 936 -2.34 -31.57 -49.77
C LYS A 936 -2.89 -30.31 -49.10
N VAL A 937 -2.09 -29.66 -48.26
CA VAL A 937 -2.50 -28.45 -47.51
C VAL A 937 -1.51 -27.32 -47.77
N LEU A 938 -2.03 -26.13 -48.11
CA LEU A 938 -1.23 -24.92 -48.32
C LEU A 938 -1.65 -23.85 -47.33
N LEU A 939 -0.74 -23.48 -46.42
CA LEU A 939 -0.92 -22.35 -45.51
C LEU A 939 -0.18 -21.14 -46.03
N PHE A 940 -0.92 -20.05 -46.25
CA PHE A 940 -0.34 -18.75 -46.52
C PHE A 940 -0.14 -18.00 -45.20
N LEU A 941 1.08 -17.50 -44.97
CA LEU A 941 1.50 -16.79 -43.77
C LEU A 941 1.92 -15.35 -44.15
N PRO A 942 1.10 -14.34 -43.81
CA PRO A 942 1.42 -12.95 -44.10
C PRO A 942 2.74 -12.50 -43.41
N PRO A 943 3.60 -11.71 -44.07
CA PRO A 943 3.31 -10.95 -45.28
C PRO A 943 3.51 -11.71 -46.60
N ARG A 944 4.41 -12.71 -46.68
CA ARG A 944 4.80 -13.38 -47.95
C ARG A 944 5.31 -14.83 -47.81
N SER A 945 5.12 -15.48 -46.67
CA SER A 945 5.63 -16.84 -46.46
C SER A 945 4.59 -17.92 -46.77
N HIS A 946 5.04 -19.08 -47.20
CA HIS A 946 4.21 -20.22 -47.58
C HIS A 946 4.69 -21.47 -46.87
N MET A 947 3.74 -22.27 -46.39
CA MET A 947 4.00 -23.55 -45.78
C MET A 947 3.12 -24.60 -46.45
N LEU A 948 3.77 -25.57 -47.09
CA LEU A 948 3.14 -26.67 -47.80
C LEU A 948 3.24 -27.94 -46.98
N LEU A 949 2.16 -28.72 -46.94
CA LEU A 949 2.12 -30.03 -46.29
C LEU A 949 1.59 -31.08 -47.28
N LYS A 950 2.32 -32.19 -47.44
CA LYS A 950 1.85 -33.43 -48.06
C LYS A 950 1.70 -34.47 -46.95
N ILE A 951 0.46 -34.84 -46.65
CA ILE A 951 0.11 -35.76 -45.56
C ILE A 951 -0.26 -37.11 -46.18
N THR A 952 0.52 -38.15 -45.86
CA THR A 952 0.35 -39.49 -46.42
C THR A 952 0.24 -40.53 -45.31
N PRO A 953 -0.79 -41.38 -45.31
CA PRO A 953 -0.87 -42.53 -44.40
C PRO A 953 0.08 -43.65 -44.89
N GLU A 954 0.96 -44.13 -44.02
CA GLU A 954 1.74 -45.36 -44.21
C GLU A 954 1.29 -46.45 -43.21
N GLU A 955 1.73 -47.71 -43.40
CA GLU A 955 1.23 -48.90 -42.69
C GLU A 955 1.20 -48.77 -41.14
N ASP A 956 2.15 -48.05 -40.54
CA ASP A 956 2.30 -47.89 -39.09
C ASP A 956 2.34 -46.42 -38.59
N ALA A 957 2.29 -45.42 -39.48
CA ALA A 957 2.39 -44.00 -39.12
C ALA A 957 1.86 -43.06 -40.21
N VAL A 958 1.43 -41.86 -39.83
CA VAL A 958 1.12 -40.76 -40.75
C VAL A 958 2.35 -39.88 -40.90
N GLN A 959 2.77 -39.67 -42.16
CA GLN A 959 3.87 -38.77 -42.50
C GLN A 959 3.33 -37.41 -42.93
N PHE A 960 3.82 -36.36 -42.27
CA PHE A 960 3.62 -34.96 -42.63
C PHE A 960 4.90 -34.46 -43.29
N ASN A 961 4.97 -34.52 -44.61
CA ASN A 961 6.05 -33.90 -45.38
C ASN A 961 5.78 -32.40 -45.47
N MET A 962 6.78 -31.59 -45.12
CA MET A 962 6.65 -30.14 -45.02
C MET A 962 7.66 -29.45 -45.92
N ALA A 963 7.24 -28.40 -46.63
CA ALA A 963 8.13 -27.53 -47.38
C ALA A 963 7.76 -26.05 -47.12
N THR A 964 8.76 -25.21 -46.89
CA THR A 964 8.56 -23.79 -46.56
C THR A 964 9.59 -22.91 -47.25
N ASP A 965 9.21 -21.67 -47.57
CA ASP A 965 10.12 -20.62 -48.04
C ASP A 965 10.82 -19.86 -46.90
N ASN A 966 10.54 -20.23 -45.64
CA ASN A 966 11.18 -19.71 -44.44
C ASN A 966 11.39 -20.83 -43.39
N TRP A 967 12.62 -21.34 -43.31
CA TRP A 967 13.02 -22.42 -42.39
C TRP A 967 12.77 -22.09 -40.91
N ARG A 968 12.79 -20.81 -40.52
CA ARG A 968 12.59 -20.38 -39.12
C ARG A 968 11.17 -20.66 -38.61
N LEU A 969 10.23 -20.99 -39.51
CA LEU A 969 8.88 -21.41 -39.15
C LEU A 969 8.80 -22.87 -38.70
N LEU A 970 9.73 -23.73 -39.13
CA LEU A 970 9.68 -25.18 -38.86
C LEU A 970 9.53 -25.54 -37.37
N PRO A 971 10.22 -24.89 -36.41
CA PRO A 971 10.03 -25.17 -34.99
C PRO A 971 8.60 -24.85 -34.50
N HIS A 972 8.03 -23.73 -34.95
CA HIS A 972 6.67 -23.33 -34.59
C HIS A 972 5.64 -24.29 -35.17
N VAL A 973 5.84 -24.73 -36.41
CA VAL A 973 4.95 -25.70 -37.05
C VAL A 973 5.07 -27.07 -36.39
N ASN A 974 6.27 -27.53 -36.05
CA ASN A 974 6.47 -28.79 -35.33
C ASN A 974 5.78 -28.74 -33.95
N SER A 975 5.86 -27.61 -33.23
CA SER A 975 5.15 -27.42 -31.97
C SER A 975 3.62 -27.44 -32.14
N PHE A 976 3.11 -26.83 -33.21
CA PHE A 976 1.69 -26.86 -33.55
C PHE A 976 1.22 -28.28 -33.90
N LEU A 977 1.95 -28.99 -34.77
CA LEU A 977 1.64 -30.37 -35.17
C LEU A 977 1.61 -31.30 -33.96
N ARG A 978 2.61 -31.24 -33.07
CA ARG A 978 2.60 -32.01 -31.81
C ARG A 978 1.36 -31.72 -30.97
N THR A 979 0.99 -30.45 -30.82
CA THR A 979 -0.17 -30.05 -30.00
C THR A 979 -1.47 -30.64 -30.54
N ILE A 980 -1.67 -30.64 -31.87
CA ILE A 980 -2.90 -31.16 -32.47
C ILE A 980 -2.91 -32.69 -32.55
N THR A 981 -1.76 -33.34 -32.76
CA THR A 981 -1.68 -34.80 -32.81
C THR A 981 -1.76 -35.46 -31.43
N ASP A 982 -1.18 -34.84 -30.40
CA ASP A 982 -1.25 -35.34 -29.01
C ASP A 982 -2.67 -35.17 -28.44
N TRP A 983 -3.36 -34.09 -28.81
CA TRP A 983 -4.75 -33.81 -28.41
C TRP A 983 -5.74 -34.85 -28.93
N GLU A 984 -5.57 -35.33 -30.17
CA GLU A 984 -6.46 -36.33 -30.74
C GLU A 984 -6.10 -37.75 -30.26
N GLY A 985 -4.82 -38.06 -30.05
CA GLY A 985 -4.38 -39.31 -29.44
C GLY A 985 -4.90 -39.53 -28.00
N GLN A 986 -5.14 -38.45 -27.24
CA GLN A 986 -5.75 -38.53 -25.91
C GLN A 986 -7.28 -38.63 -25.96
N ASN A 987 -7.94 -38.02 -26.95
CA ASN A 987 -9.41 -38.03 -27.08
C ASN A 987 -9.97 -39.31 -27.75
N GLY A 988 -9.10 -40.18 -28.30
CA GLY A 988 -9.45 -41.54 -28.73
C GLY A 988 -9.77 -42.51 -27.57
N VAL A 989 -9.44 -42.15 -26.33
CA VAL A 989 -9.85 -42.88 -25.13
C VAL A 989 -10.79 -41.98 -24.34
N GLY A 990 -12.08 -42.34 -24.34
CA GLY A 990 -13.14 -41.52 -23.77
C GLY A 990 -12.84 -40.97 -22.39
N SER A 991 -12.82 -39.65 -22.27
CA SER A 991 -13.10 -38.93 -21.04
C SER A 991 -13.49 -37.50 -21.39
N GLU A 992 -14.76 -37.18 -21.20
CA GLU A 992 -15.17 -35.84 -20.82
C GLU A 992 -14.27 -35.40 -19.65
N LEU A 993 -13.71 -34.18 -19.70
CA LEU A 993 -13.73 -33.21 -18.59
C LEU A 993 -12.79 -32.01 -18.82
N THR A 994 -13.36 -30.84 -18.49
CA THR A 994 -12.73 -29.66 -17.87
C THR A 994 -11.60 -28.92 -18.60
N VAL A 995 -11.99 -27.76 -19.11
CA VAL A 995 -11.09 -26.64 -19.46
C VAL A 995 -10.72 -25.88 -18.17
N LEU A 996 -9.42 -25.78 -17.93
CA LEU A 996 -8.76 -24.70 -17.19
C LEU A 996 -8.34 -23.62 -18.18
#